data_AF-A0A921AXF8-F1
#
_entry.id   AF-A0A921AXF8-F1
#
_cell.length_a   1.000
_cell.length_b   1.000
_cell.length_c   1.000
_cell.angle_alpha   90.00
_cell.angle_beta   90.00
_cell.angle_gamma   90.00
#
_symmetry.space_group_name_H-M   'P 1'
#
loop_
_entity.id
_entity.type
_entity.pdbx_description
1 polymer ?
#
loop_
_entity_poly.entity_id
_entity_poly.type
_entity_poly.pdbx_seq_one_letter_code
_entity_poly.pdbx_strand_id
1 'polypeptide(L)'
;MPVDFLSFQRVAEESWNRVVLERSGGEEALVSGSRSAPGRKISNAEVRQAFSEALRAHFGADVASALNYKSTSSSSLSSHEIRNVIAQAKAQAREANIARVLCIFSQKCMRTDALKNPGAVSPETLKSILGPMLDKAAPEGGLLSDRSAEQLAGRLIGMTRNAGIRPRGIELLNGHRYHYNVEDKVRAGVLREGSRLGEFEFVRLKQKGVEPGFEAHMAWLPAHTQAMKTPGTDFHARAEAFLECALSGKMLPPEGTKAHGSLREMGEVGNDIRRLAGEFLRSRGIAVSGGNLMKALEGRPDDQKALMAALMNDAGTAAHLEKHIRQNDAYFTDIHYVKMDYAESDKTLVRHKVRLPKRTAKGLLHRAFTAKTRTTANQAALKETLATDLMQAMGIESQKARLVPASYADGSLKLMVEAEHMSKTDASGKKLRFRDFAGNLRDGVLTRPAAEGAGRESDPVVESWGRNKILFLMLADRDAIGSRGDNKGRMGDTFAAIDPGHSLEGFMSFRNVHSDFSFDQPFRKNMRFKNFSMFDDSSYMEKMQGVRQLAKMREDGGDMRVFDSYAAWLGEELKGRKTPAEKEELSGMLRKVEDMRTAFIARRDYILDEVFGERLRFMDANPPVLEALDALEKLTSPTRMTSPSGEVQLRHMQLAGKRQEWHIKDDGQRGYTFSTNGGSGVEKSLRSFLESRMAPMPAMGREKGVLSLHVPASQLTAFLHAMTEKEVTAAKHPAA
;
A
#
# COMPACT_ATOMS: atom_id res chain seq x y z
N MET A 1 -34.77 -38.00 13.69
CA MET A 1 -34.60 -36.56 13.45
C MET A 1 -34.07 -36.38 12.04
N PRO A 2 -34.49 -35.36 11.28
CA PRO A 2 -33.88 -35.10 9.97
C PRO A 2 -32.38 -34.83 10.15
N VAL A 3 -31.56 -35.53 9.37
CA VAL A 3 -30.10 -35.37 9.42
C VAL A 3 -29.72 -34.01 8.84
N ASP A 4 -28.90 -33.26 9.56
CA ASP A 4 -28.51 -31.91 9.18
C ASP A 4 -27.40 -31.89 8.12
N PHE A 5 -27.21 -30.71 7.53
CA PHE A 5 -26.18 -30.47 6.52
C PHE A 5 -24.75 -30.72 7.04
N LEU A 6 -24.45 -30.32 8.28
CA LEU A 6 -23.12 -30.45 8.87
C LEU A 6 -22.68 -31.91 9.02
N SER A 7 -23.64 -32.79 9.30
CA SER A 7 -23.40 -34.23 9.37
C SER A 7 -22.96 -34.79 8.01
N PHE A 8 -23.56 -34.34 6.90
CA PHE A 8 -23.12 -34.73 5.55
C PHE A 8 -21.75 -34.15 5.19
N GLN A 9 -21.45 -32.91 5.60
CA GLN A 9 -20.16 -32.26 5.36
C GLN A 9 -19.02 -33.03 6.04
N ARG A 10 -19.20 -33.44 7.30
CA ARG A 10 -18.21 -34.22 8.06
C ARG A 10 -17.87 -35.54 7.37
N VAL A 11 -18.89 -36.28 6.92
CA VAL A 11 -18.72 -37.52 6.16
C VAL A 11 -18.03 -37.28 4.81
N ALA A 12 -18.20 -36.10 4.20
CA ALA A 12 -17.53 -35.72 2.97
C ALA A 12 -16.01 -35.57 3.16
N GLU A 13 -15.57 -35.09 4.32
CA GLU A 13 -14.16 -34.84 4.65
C GLU A 13 -13.39 -36.15 4.90
N GLU A 14 -14.05 -37.15 5.47
CA GLU A 14 -13.49 -38.47 5.80
C GLU A 14 -13.31 -39.42 4.59
N SER A 15 -13.68 -39.00 3.37
CA SER A 15 -13.39 -39.69 2.09
C SER A 15 -13.92 -41.13 1.95
N TRP A 16 -15.23 -41.33 2.19
CA TRP A 16 -15.89 -42.64 2.10
C TRP A 16 -16.38 -43.01 0.68
N ASN A 17 -16.31 -44.31 0.38
CA ASN A 17 -16.81 -44.91 -0.87
C ASN A 17 -18.35 -45.02 -0.92
N ARG A 18 -19.02 -45.11 0.23
CA ARG A 18 -20.48 -45.19 0.35
C ARG A 18 -20.95 -44.59 1.68
N VAL A 19 -22.03 -43.83 1.61
CA VAL A 19 -22.71 -43.20 2.76
C VAL A 19 -24.08 -43.87 2.98
N VAL A 20 -24.42 -44.17 4.24
CA VAL A 20 -25.68 -44.83 4.64
C VAL A 20 -26.31 -44.08 5.81
N LEU A 21 -27.65 -44.02 5.84
CA LEU A 21 -28.42 -43.60 7.00
C LEU A 21 -28.90 -44.83 7.77
N GLU A 22 -28.69 -44.82 9.09
CA GLU A 22 -29.21 -45.83 10.01
C GLU A 22 -30.22 -45.21 10.96
N ARG A 23 -31.26 -46.00 11.30
CA ARG A 23 -32.27 -45.61 12.29
C ARG A 23 -32.13 -46.49 13.52
N SER A 24 -31.75 -45.90 14.64
CA SER A 24 -31.61 -46.56 15.95
C SER A 24 -32.30 -45.73 17.03
N GLY A 25 -33.15 -46.34 17.85
CA GLY A 25 -33.84 -45.64 18.96
C GLY A 25 -34.78 -44.50 18.55
N GLY A 26 -35.18 -44.41 17.28
CA GLY A 26 -36.00 -43.30 16.75
C GLY A 26 -35.18 -42.12 16.19
N GLU A 27 -33.85 -42.16 16.32
CA GLU A 27 -32.93 -41.18 15.75
C GLU A 27 -32.28 -41.71 14.47
N GLU A 28 -32.00 -40.80 13.54
CA GLU A 28 -31.34 -41.13 12.27
C GLU A 28 -29.90 -40.60 12.34
N ALA A 29 -28.93 -41.43 11.95
CA ALA A 29 -27.51 -41.08 11.97
C ALA A 29 -26.82 -41.53 10.68
N LEU A 30 -25.78 -40.78 10.27
CA LEU A 30 -24.90 -41.14 9.15
C LEU A 30 -23.80 -42.08 9.62
N VAL A 31 -23.63 -43.22 8.97
CA VAL A 31 -22.65 -44.25 9.34
C VAL A 31 -21.90 -44.79 8.10
N SER A 32 -20.64 -45.21 8.26
CA SER A 32 -19.78 -45.75 7.19
C SER A 32 -19.46 -47.25 7.36
N GLY A 33 -19.27 -47.96 6.23
CA GLY A 33 -18.64 -49.29 6.21
C GLY A 33 -19.53 -50.52 6.43
N SER A 34 -19.01 -51.71 6.11
CA SER A 34 -19.71 -52.99 5.94
C SER A 34 -20.09 -53.75 7.22
N ARG A 35 -19.85 -53.20 8.42
CA ARG A 35 -20.17 -53.87 9.69
C ARG A 35 -21.55 -53.47 10.19
N SER A 36 -22.49 -54.39 10.06
CA SER A 36 -23.87 -54.27 10.55
C SER A 36 -23.93 -54.36 12.07
N ALA A 37 -24.35 -53.27 12.73
CA ALA A 37 -25.15 -53.34 13.95
C ALA A 37 -26.64 -53.49 13.57
N PRO A 38 -27.53 -53.99 14.47
CA PRO A 38 -28.87 -54.47 14.11
C PRO A 38 -29.90 -53.33 13.97
N GLY A 39 -29.62 -52.35 13.10
CA GLY A 39 -30.53 -51.26 12.74
C GLY A 39 -31.20 -51.46 11.37
N ARG A 40 -32.35 -50.81 11.13
CA ARG A 40 -33.00 -50.78 9.82
C ARG A 40 -32.17 -49.93 8.86
N LYS A 41 -31.62 -50.54 7.80
CA LYS A 41 -30.95 -49.83 6.71
C LYS A 41 -31.98 -49.06 5.88
N ILE A 42 -31.73 -47.76 5.72
CA ILE A 42 -32.53 -46.86 4.88
C ILE A 42 -32.06 -47.00 3.41
N SER A 43 -32.99 -46.87 2.45
CA SER A 43 -32.67 -47.06 1.03
C SER A 43 -31.76 -45.94 0.50
N ASN A 44 -30.98 -46.21 -0.56
CA ASN A 44 -30.12 -45.19 -1.18
C ASN A 44 -30.91 -43.96 -1.66
N ALA A 45 -32.15 -44.15 -2.12
CA ALA A 45 -33.04 -43.06 -2.55
C ALA A 45 -33.42 -42.16 -1.36
N GLU A 46 -33.73 -42.73 -0.21
CA GLU A 46 -34.03 -41.98 1.02
C GLU A 46 -32.78 -41.22 1.53
N VAL A 47 -31.57 -41.80 1.45
CA VAL A 47 -30.31 -41.10 1.79
C VAL A 47 -30.08 -39.89 0.90
N ARG A 48 -30.29 -40.04 -0.42
CA ARG A 48 -30.17 -38.93 -1.38
C ARG A 48 -31.25 -37.87 -1.17
N GLN A 49 -32.47 -38.28 -0.81
CA GLN A 49 -33.55 -37.36 -0.49
C GLN A 49 -33.25 -36.54 0.78
N ALA A 50 -32.76 -37.17 1.84
CA ALA A 50 -32.33 -36.49 3.06
C ALA A 50 -31.19 -35.50 2.78
N PHE A 51 -30.22 -35.86 1.93
CA PHE A 51 -29.17 -34.94 1.50
C PHE A 51 -29.73 -33.75 0.70
N SER A 52 -30.70 -33.98 -0.19
CA SER A 52 -31.38 -32.91 -0.93
C SER A 52 -32.16 -31.96 -0.03
N GLU A 53 -32.81 -32.48 1.02
CA GLU A 53 -33.53 -31.68 2.02
C GLU A 53 -32.58 -30.88 2.89
N ALA A 54 -31.44 -31.46 3.30
CA ALA A 54 -30.38 -30.76 4.01
C ALA A 54 -29.79 -29.61 3.17
N LEU A 55 -29.55 -29.84 1.86
CA LEU A 55 -29.12 -28.78 0.94
C LEU A 55 -30.15 -27.66 0.83
N ARG A 56 -31.44 -28.00 0.70
CA ARG A 56 -32.54 -27.02 0.64
C ARG A 56 -32.66 -26.21 1.93
N ALA A 57 -32.54 -26.85 3.09
CA ALA A 57 -32.62 -26.20 4.39
C ALA A 57 -31.44 -25.24 4.61
N HIS A 58 -30.23 -25.61 4.16
CA HIS A 58 -29.02 -24.83 4.40
C HIS A 58 -28.77 -23.72 3.35
N PHE A 59 -28.99 -24.02 2.07
CA PHE A 59 -28.71 -23.10 0.96
C PHE A 59 -29.97 -22.46 0.35
N GLY A 60 -31.16 -22.81 0.85
CA GLY A 60 -32.42 -22.33 0.31
C GLY A 60 -32.90 -23.14 -0.91
N ALA A 61 -34.19 -22.97 -1.23
CA ALA A 61 -34.86 -23.72 -2.30
C ALA A 61 -34.31 -23.40 -3.69
N ASP A 62 -33.97 -22.13 -3.97
CA ASP A 62 -33.50 -21.70 -5.29
C ASP A 62 -32.13 -22.30 -5.64
N VAL A 63 -31.18 -22.24 -4.70
CA VAL A 63 -29.85 -22.84 -4.86
C VAL A 63 -29.96 -24.35 -5.01
N ALA A 64 -30.74 -25.01 -4.14
CA ALA A 64 -30.93 -26.45 -4.22
C ALA A 64 -31.53 -26.90 -5.57
N SER A 65 -32.41 -26.09 -6.16
CA SER A 65 -33.05 -26.39 -7.44
C SER A 65 -32.09 -26.21 -8.62
N ALA A 66 -31.16 -25.25 -8.55
CA ALA A 66 -30.17 -24.98 -9.58
C ALA A 66 -29.01 -26.00 -9.65
N LEU A 67 -28.89 -26.91 -8.66
CA LEU A 67 -27.86 -27.96 -8.64
C LEU A 67 -28.18 -29.16 -9.53
N ASN A 68 -29.43 -29.31 -10.01
CA ASN A 68 -29.89 -30.48 -10.78
C ASN A 68 -29.52 -31.82 -10.12
N TYR A 69 -29.47 -31.87 -8.79
CA TYR A 69 -29.09 -33.05 -8.04
C TYR A 69 -30.18 -34.14 -8.14
N LYS A 70 -29.78 -35.37 -8.52
CA LYS A 70 -30.70 -36.50 -8.65
C LYS A 70 -31.00 -37.12 -7.28
N SER A 71 -32.02 -36.60 -6.59
CA SER A 71 -32.45 -37.08 -5.27
C SER A 71 -33.15 -38.45 -5.32
N THR A 72 -33.73 -38.84 -6.47
CA THR A 72 -34.51 -40.08 -6.65
C THR A 72 -33.71 -41.26 -7.21
N SER A 73 -32.38 -41.14 -7.32
CA SER A 73 -31.53 -42.21 -7.83
C SER A 73 -31.41 -43.39 -6.86
N SER A 74 -31.34 -44.62 -7.39
CA SER A 74 -31.06 -45.83 -6.61
C SER A 74 -29.57 -46.05 -6.34
N SER A 75 -28.69 -45.25 -6.96
CA SER A 75 -27.23 -45.33 -6.77
C SER A 75 -26.81 -44.85 -5.38
N SER A 76 -25.79 -45.52 -4.81
CA SER A 76 -25.20 -45.10 -3.55
C SER A 76 -24.58 -43.71 -3.64
N LEU A 77 -24.73 -42.91 -2.58
CA LEU A 77 -24.08 -41.61 -2.45
C LEU A 77 -22.65 -41.79 -1.90
N SER A 78 -21.67 -41.14 -2.53
CA SER A 78 -20.26 -41.19 -2.11
C SER A 78 -19.80 -39.86 -1.51
N SER A 79 -18.75 -39.86 -0.68
CA SER A 79 -18.18 -38.62 -0.13
C SER A 79 -17.64 -37.70 -1.23
N HIS A 80 -17.15 -38.25 -2.34
CA HIS A 80 -16.71 -37.44 -3.49
C HIS A 80 -17.89 -36.71 -4.15
N GLU A 81 -19.01 -37.40 -4.37
CA GLU A 81 -20.23 -36.77 -4.91
C GLU A 81 -20.78 -35.70 -3.96
N ILE A 82 -20.84 -35.99 -2.65
CA ILE A 82 -21.25 -35.01 -1.64
C ILE A 82 -20.35 -33.77 -1.69
N ARG A 83 -19.02 -33.92 -1.69
CA ARG A 83 -18.07 -32.80 -1.79
C ARG A 83 -18.31 -31.95 -3.04
N ASN A 84 -18.50 -32.58 -4.20
CA ASN A 84 -18.71 -31.85 -5.45
C ASN A 84 -20.03 -31.08 -5.43
N VAL A 85 -21.13 -31.68 -4.97
CA VAL A 85 -22.44 -31.01 -4.88
C VAL A 85 -22.41 -29.88 -3.86
N ILE A 86 -21.77 -30.09 -2.70
CA ILE A 86 -21.60 -29.03 -1.69
C ILE A 86 -20.76 -27.88 -2.24
N ALA A 87 -19.66 -28.16 -2.96
CA ALA A 87 -18.83 -27.12 -3.56
C ALA A 87 -19.61 -26.27 -4.57
N GLN A 88 -20.45 -26.90 -5.40
CA GLN A 88 -21.35 -26.21 -6.33
C GLN A 88 -22.42 -25.39 -5.60
N ALA A 89 -23.02 -25.94 -4.54
CA ALA A 89 -24.02 -25.26 -3.72
C ALA A 89 -23.45 -23.99 -3.06
N LYS A 90 -22.25 -24.10 -2.46
CA LYS A 90 -21.53 -22.97 -1.87
C LYS A 90 -21.23 -21.88 -2.91
N ALA A 91 -20.79 -22.27 -4.12
CA ALA A 91 -20.53 -21.32 -5.19
C ALA A 91 -21.80 -20.55 -5.64
N GLN A 92 -22.92 -21.27 -5.83
CA GLN A 92 -24.19 -20.64 -6.21
C GLN A 92 -24.78 -19.76 -5.10
N ALA A 93 -24.77 -20.21 -3.85
CA ALA A 93 -25.22 -19.43 -2.71
C ALA A 93 -24.39 -18.15 -2.52
N ARG A 94 -23.08 -18.23 -2.76
CA ARG A 94 -22.19 -17.07 -2.74
C ARG A 94 -22.56 -16.04 -3.81
N GLU A 95 -22.81 -16.44 -5.05
CA GLU A 95 -23.26 -15.53 -6.11
C GLU A 95 -24.64 -14.91 -5.79
N ALA A 96 -25.57 -15.70 -5.26
CA ALA A 96 -26.88 -15.21 -4.83
C ALA A 96 -26.76 -14.15 -3.70
N ASN A 97 -25.91 -14.41 -2.70
CA ASN A 97 -25.61 -13.46 -1.63
C ASN A 97 -24.98 -12.17 -2.17
N ILE A 98 -24.04 -12.27 -3.12
CA ILE A 98 -23.43 -11.11 -3.79
C ILE A 98 -24.51 -10.26 -4.47
N ALA A 99 -25.32 -10.87 -5.35
CA ALA A 99 -26.36 -10.17 -6.09
C ALA A 99 -27.35 -9.48 -5.14
N ARG A 100 -27.76 -10.18 -4.08
CA ARG A 100 -28.69 -9.67 -3.07
C ARG A 100 -28.13 -8.46 -2.33
N VAL A 101 -26.89 -8.55 -1.81
CA VAL A 101 -26.26 -7.44 -1.09
C VAL A 101 -26.04 -6.24 -2.01
N LEU A 102 -25.60 -6.45 -3.25
CA LEU A 102 -25.41 -5.38 -4.23
C LEU A 102 -26.72 -4.70 -4.63
N CYS A 103 -27.83 -5.43 -4.68
CA CYS A 103 -29.16 -4.87 -4.90
C CYS A 103 -29.59 -3.96 -3.74
N ILE A 104 -29.42 -4.40 -2.49
CA ILE A 104 -29.73 -3.57 -1.31
C ILE A 104 -28.81 -2.34 -1.26
N PHE A 105 -27.52 -2.52 -1.57
CA PHE A 105 -26.55 -1.45 -1.68
C PHE A 105 -26.98 -0.38 -2.69
N SER A 106 -27.32 -0.76 -3.92
CA SER A 106 -27.72 0.19 -4.96
C SER A 106 -28.98 0.98 -4.57
N GLN A 107 -29.99 0.29 -4.02
CA GLN A 107 -31.21 0.91 -3.52
C GLN A 107 -30.94 1.92 -2.41
N LYS A 108 -30.03 1.62 -1.47
CA LYS A 108 -29.67 2.53 -0.38
C LYS A 108 -28.87 3.72 -0.90
N CYS A 109 -27.90 3.52 -1.80
CA CYS A 109 -27.12 4.59 -2.40
C CYS A 109 -28.01 5.59 -3.15
N MET A 110 -28.98 5.12 -3.94
CA MET A 110 -29.94 5.98 -4.64
C MET A 110 -30.79 6.86 -3.70
N ARG A 111 -31.05 6.40 -2.47
CA ARG A 111 -31.90 7.11 -1.50
C ARG A 111 -31.15 8.10 -0.62
N THR A 112 -29.82 8.01 -0.53
CA THR A 112 -29.05 8.69 0.53
C THR A 112 -27.93 9.59 0.02
N ASP A 113 -27.74 9.75 -1.29
CA ASP A 113 -26.58 10.43 -1.90
C ASP A 113 -25.24 9.98 -1.29
N ALA A 114 -25.18 8.73 -0.82
CA ALA A 114 -24.06 8.22 -0.04
C ALA A 114 -22.76 8.08 -0.85
N LEU A 115 -22.84 8.12 -2.18
CA LEU A 115 -21.71 8.10 -3.10
C LEU A 115 -21.63 9.43 -3.85
N LYS A 116 -20.54 10.18 -3.65
CA LYS A 116 -20.30 11.44 -4.38
C LYS A 116 -20.08 11.24 -5.88
N ASN A 117 -19.61 10.06 -6.29
CA ASN A 117 -19.42 9.70 -7.69
C ASN A 117 -19.74 8.21 -7.91
N PRO A 118 -20.96 7.86 -8.37
CA PRO A 118 -21.39 6.48 -8.58
C PRO A 118 -20.54 5.68 -9.58
N GLY A 119 -19.80 6.36 -10.48
CA GLY A 119 -18.89 5.73 -11.44
C GLY A 119 -17.49 5.44 -10.89
N ALA A 120 -17.20 5.80 -9.64
CA ALA A 120 -15.86 5.68 -9.05
C ALA A 120 -15.54 4.30 -8.46
N VAL A 121 -16.51 3.37 -8.42
CA VAL A 121 -16.30 1.99 -7.92
C VAL A 121 -16.87 1.01 -8.93
N SER A 122 -16.01 0.12 -9.44
CA SER A 122 -16.46 -0.94 -10.36
C SER A 122 -17.26 -2.03 -9.63
N PRO A 123 -18.19 -2.72 -10.30
CA PRO A 123 -18.85 -3.90 -9.75
C PRO A 123 -17.87 -4.95 -9.21
N GLU A 124 -16.73 -5.13 -9.87
CA GLU A 124 -15.66 -6.05 -9.47
C GLU A 124 -15.02 -5.63 -8.15
N THR A 125 -14.86 -4.31 -7.93
CA THR A 125 -14.37 -3.79 -6.64
C THR A 125 -15.37 -4.03 -5.53
N LEU A 126 -16.65 -3.79 -5.80
CA LEU A 126 -17.70 -4.11 -4.83
C LEU A 126 -17.70 -5.61 -4.49
N LYS A 127 -17.56 -6.49 -5.49
CA LYS A 127 -17.43 -7.94 -5.29
C LYS A 127 -16.17 -8.31 -4.50
N SER A 128 -15.03 -7.68 -4.78
CA SER A 128 -13.76 -7.94 -4.09
C SER A 128 -13.82 -7.52 -2.62
N ILE A 129 -14.46 -6.39 -2.30
CA ILE A 129 -14.68 -5.94 -0.92
C ILE A 129 -15.68 -6.85 -0.22
N LEU A 130 -16.77 -7.19 -0.92
CA LEU A 130 -17.85 -7.98 -0.37
C LEU A 130 -17.45 -9.44 -0.11
N GLY A 131 -16.59 -10.03 -0.93
CA GLY A 131 -16.15 -11.43 -0.83
C GLY A 131 -15.69 -11.81 0.59
N PRO A 132 -14.63 -11.18 1.14
CA PRO A 132 -14.18 -11.45 2.51
C PRO A 132 -15.25 -11.20 3.57
N MET A 133 -16.13 -10.21 3.36
CA MET A 133 -17.21 -9.92 4.29
C MET A 133 -18.29 -11.03 4.27
N LEU A 134 -18.57 -11.61 3.10
CA LEU A 134 -19.43 -12.76 2.92
C LEU A 134 -18.84 -14.00 3.58
N ASP A 135 -17.56 -14.26 3.34
CA ASP A 135 -16.88 -15.43 3.90
C ASP A 135 -16.87 -15.40 5.44
N LYS A 136 -16.81 -14.20 6.05
CA LYS A 136 -16.98 -14.02 7.50
C LYS A 136 -18.43 -14.15 7.97
N ALA A 137 -19.40 -13.68 7.18
CA ALA A 137 -20.81 -13.68 7.56
C ALA A 137 -21.51 -15.03 7.33
N ALA A 138 -21.00 -15.84 6.41
CA ALA A 138 -21.49 -17.17 6.05
C ALA A 138 -20.31 -18.15 5.86
N PRO A 139 -19.58 -18.51 6.94
CA PRO A 139 -18.39 -19.36 6.85
C PRO A 139 -18.69 -20.76 6.28
N GLU A 140 -19.90 -21.29 6.51
CA GLU A 140 -20.34 -22.56 5.92
C GLU A 140 -20.82 -22.43 4.46
N GLY A 141 -20.89 -21.21 3.93
CA GLY A 141 -21.27 -20.92 2.54
C GLY A 141 -22.79 -20.86 2.28
N GLY A 142 -23.62 -20.89 3.33
CA GLY A 142 -25.07 -20.80 3.23
C GLY A 142 -25.60 -19.43 2.77
N LEU A 143 -26.91 -19.34 2.52
CA LEU A 143 -27.57 -18.07 2.22
C LEU A 143 -27.60 -17.16 3.45
N LEU A 144 -27.43 -15.86 3.22
CA LEU A 144 -27.52 -14.86 4.28
C LEU A 144 -28.97 -14.58 4.66
N SER A 145 -29.18 -14.38 5.96
CA SER A 145 -30.41 -13.75 6.45
C SER A 145 -30.55 -12.32 5.90
N ASP A 146 -31.79 -11.83 5.83
CA ASP A 146 -32.13 -10.48 5.38
C ASP A 146 -31.37 -9.42 6.17
N ARG A 147 -31.33 -9.58 7.50
CA ARG A 147 -30.59 -8.70 8.41
C ARG A 147 -29.09 -8.72 8.11
N SER A 148 -28.51 -9.89 7.86
CA SER A 148 -27.09 -10.01 7.52
C SER A 148 -26.80 -9.32 6.17
N ALA A 149 -27.64 -9.54 5.16
CA ALA A 149 -27.49 -8.90 3.85
C ALA A 149 -27.57 -7.36 3.95
N GLU A 150 -28.51 -6.84 4.74
CA GLU A 150 -28.64 -5.40 4.99
C GLU A 150 -27.45 -4.80 5.74
N GLN A 151 -26.92 -5.52 6.74
CA GLN A 151 -25.73 -5.11 7.49
C GLN A 151 -24.49 -5.06 6.59
N LEU A 152 -24.30 -6.07 5.75
CA LEU A 152 -23.21 -6.09 4.77
C LEU A 152 -23.34 -4.95 3.76
N ALA A 153 -24.54 -4.67 3.26
CA ALA A 153 -24.77 -3.53 2.38
C ALA A 153 -24.45 -2.19 3.08
N GLY A 154 -24.84 -2.02 4.34
CA GLY A 154 -24.51 -0.83 5.14
C GLY A 154 -23.00 -0.65 5.35
N ARG A 155 -22.28 -1.74 5.63
CA ARG A 155 -20.81 -1.73 5.73
C ARG A 155 -20.17 -1.38 4.40
N LEU A 156 -20.66 -1.96 3.30
CA LEU A 156 -20.18 -1.67 1.95
C LEU A 156 -20.35 -0.17 1.60
N ILE A 157 -21.45 0.47 2.00
CA ILE A 157 -21.65 1.93 1.88
C ILE A 157 -20.59 2.69 2.68
N GLY A 158 -20.35 2.32 3.94
CA GLY A 158 -19.32 2.97 4.76
C GLY A 158 -17.93 2.90 4.14
N MET A 159 -17.58 1.74 3.56
CA MET A 159 -16.28 1.49 2.92
C MET A 159 -16.14 2.18 1.55
N THR A 160 -17.26 2.47 0.89
CA THR A 160 -17.30 3.16 -0.41
C THR A 160 -17.69 4.63 -0.31
N ARG A 161 -17.99 5.16 0.87
CA ARG A 161 -18.37 6.57 1.09
C ARG A 161 -17.28 7.56 0.62
N ASN A 162 -16.02 7.15 0.69
CA ASN A 162 -14.88 7.92 0.20
C ASN A 162 -14.47 7.57 -1.24
N ALA A 163 -15.20 6.66 -1.90
CA ALA A 163 -14.98 6.39 -3.30
C ALA A 163 -15.33 7.63 -4.13
N GLY A 164 -14.38 8.05 -4.96
CA GLY A 164 -14.45 9.31 -5.69
C GLY A 164 -13.50 10.40 -5.16
N ILE A 165 -12.85 10.21 -4.00
CA ILE A 165 -11.61 10.98 -3.71
C ILE A 165 -10.56 10.49 -4.69
N ARG A 166 -10.19 11.34 -5.64
CA ARG A 166 -9.18 11.01 -6.64
C ARG A 166 -7.84 10.75 -5.94
N PRO A 167 -7.15 9.64 -6.25
CA PRO A 167 -5.75 9.49 -5.87
C PRO A 167 -4.95 10.70 -6.32
N ARG A 168 -3.95 11.09 -5.52
CA ARG A 168 -3.14 12.29 -5.77
C ARG A 168 -2.53 12.27 -7.16
N GLY A 169 -2.16 11.07 -7.64
CA GLY A 169 -1.68 10.80 -8.98
C GLY A 169 -2.47 11.45 -10.11
N ILE A 170 -3.79 11.58 -9.95
CA ILE A 170 -4.74 12.08 -10.96
C ILE A 170 -5.64 13.23 -10.47
N GLU A 171 -5.43 13.72 -9.24
CA GLU A 171 -6.30 14.70 -8.59
C GLU A 171 -6.37 16.03 -9.34
N LEU A 172 -5.23 16.51 -9.86
CA LEU A 172 -5.09 17.84 -10.46
C LEU A 172 -5.29 17.84 -11.98
N LEU A 173 -5.79 16.75 -12.56
CA LEU A 173 -6.08 16.62 -13.99
C LEU A 173 -7.44 17.27 -14.32
N ASN A 174 -7.45 18.60 -14.42
CA ASN A 174 -8.64 19.42 -14.72
C ASN A 174 -8.60 20.05 -16.13
N GLY A 175 -7.94 19.40 -17.09
CA GLY A 175 -8.00 19.76 -18.52
C GLY A 175 -7.06 20.88 -18.97
N HIS A 176 -6.29 21.52 -18.09
CA HIS A 176 -5.23 22.45 -18.50
C HIS A 176 -4.01 21.68 -19.01
N ARG A 177 -3.65 21.87 -20.29
CA ARG A 177 -2.45 21.29 -20.91
C ARG A 177 -1.44 22.38 -21.19
N TYR A 178 -0.35 22.39 -20.43
CA TYR A 178 0.75 23.32 -20.69
C TYR A 178 1.65 22.83 -21.84
N HIS A 179 2.38 23.74 -22.47
CA HIS A 179 3.37 23.39 -23.51
C HIS A 179 4.76 23.32 -22.89
N TYR A 180 5.03 22.17 -22.26
CA TYR A 180 6.30 21.87 -21.63
C TYR A 180 7.25 21.19 -22.62
N ASN A 181 8.21 21.98 -23.10
CA ASN A 181 9.40 21.50 -23.79
C ASN A 181 10.61 22.21 -23.16
N VAL A 182 10.84 21.92 -21.88
CA VAL A 182 11.75 22.70 -21.02
C VAL A 182 13.18 22.47 -21.47
N GLU A 183 13.53 21.21 -21.73
CA GLU A 183 14.85 20.85 -22.26
C GLU A 183 15.24 21.64 -23.52
N ASP A 184 14.38 21.71 -24.54
CA ASP A 184 14.71 22.44 -25.77
C ASP A 184 14.74 23.96 -25.55
N LYS A 185 13.84 24.49 -24.70
CA LYS A 185 13.81 25.93 -24.35
C LYS A 185 15.05 26.38 -23.57
N VAL A 186 15.58 25.55 -22.68
CA VAL A 186 16.84 25.81 -21.97
C VAL A 186 18.01 25.78 -22.95
N ARG A 187 18.08 24.79 -23.84
CA ARG A 187 19.13 24.70 -24.87
C ARG A 187 19.14 25.91 -25.81
N ALA A 188 17.97 26.42 -26.15
CA ALA A 188 17.81 27.63 -26.95
C ALA A 188 18.09 28.94 -26.18
N GLY A 189 18.38 28.87 -24.88
CA GLY A 189 18.62 30.04 -24.03
C GLY A 189 17.36 30.88 -23.72
N VAL A 190 16.17 30.35 -24.06
CA VAL A 190 14.86 31.00 -23.87
C VAL A 190 14.39 30.91 -22.42
N LEU A 191 14.84 29.89 -21.69
CA LEU A 191 14.45 29.65 -20.29
C LEU A 191 15.64 29.77 -19.35
N ARG A 192 15.45 30.48 -18.23
CA ARG A 192 16.46 30.69 -17.16
C ARG A 192 15.87 30.39 -15.79
N GLU A 193 16.71 30.22 -14.77
CA GLU A 193 16.28 30.10 -13.37
C GLU A 193 15.32 31.26 -12.99
N GLY A 194 14.25 30.95 -12.27
CA GLY A 194 13.16 31.88 -11.95
C GLY A 194 12.11 32.07 -13.05
N SER A 195 12.30 31.50 -14.25
CA SER A 195 11.31 31.61 -15.32
C SER A 195 10.05 30.82 -15.00
N ARG A 196 8.88 31.44 -15.15
CA ARG A 196 7.58 30.78 -14.97
C ARG A 196 7.26 29.82 -16.11
N LEU A 197 6.83 28.63 -15.73
CA LEU A 197 6.47 27.48 -16.55
C LEU A 197 5.08 26.98 -16.13
N GLY A 198 4.01 27.67 -16.56
CA GLY A 198 2.66 27.33 -16.15
C GLY A 198 2.46 27.53 -14.64
N GLU A 199 2.27 26.42 -13.92
CA GLU A 199 2.19 26.38 -12.44
C GLU A 199 3.56 26.31 -11.74
N PHE A 200 4.65 26.12 -12.48
CA PHE A 200 5.99 25.95 -11.95
C PHE A 200 6.86 27.19 -12.16
N GLU A 201 7.88 27.34 -11.34
CA GLU A 201 9.01 28.24 -11.52
C GLU A 201 10.28 27.42 -11.71
N PHE A 202 10.95 27.58 -12.84
CA PHE A 202 12.10 26.76 -13.22
C PHE A 202 13.31 27.04 -12.32
N VAL A 203 13.91 25.99 -11.76
CA VAL A 203 15.18 26.08 -11.04
C VAL A 203 16.31 25.66 -11.97
N ARG A 204 16.32 24.38 -12.37
CA ARG A 204 17.37 23.82 -13.22
C ARG A 204 16.93 22.52 -13.89
N LEU A 205 17.72 22.07 -14.86
CA LEU A 205 17.55 20.75 -15.47
C LEU A 205 18.07 19.63 -14.55
N LYS A 206 17.39 18.47 -14.51
CA LYS A 206 17.84 17.29 -13.73
C LYS A 206 19.18 16.76 -14.24
N GLN A 207 20.04 16.25 -13.35
CA GLN A 207 21.43 15.87 -13.65
C GLN A 207 21.59 14.57 -14.48
N LYS A 208 22.84 14.26 -14.87
CA LYS A 208 23.22 13.12 -15.72
C LYS A 208 22.93 11.77 -15.07
N GLY A 209 22.43 10.80 -15.86
CA GLY A 209 22.15 9.44 -15.41
C GLY A 209 20.77 9.24 -14.78
N VAL A 210 19.98 10.31 -14.68
CA VAL A 210 18.59 10.32 -14.18
C VAL A 210 17.61 10.46 -15.35
N GLU A 211 16.36 10.06 -15.14
CA GLU A 211 15.26 10.34 -16.08
C GLU A 211 15.19 11.84 -16.43
N PRO A 212 14.94 12.22 -17.71
CA PRO A 212 14.96 13.60 -18.14
C PRO A 212 13.83 14.39 -17.50
N GLY A 213 14.07 15.68 -17.29
CA GLY A 213 13.21 16.50 -16.46
C GLY A 213 13.90 17.75 -15.95
N PHE A 214 13.20 18.45 -15.07
CA PHE A 214 13.65 19.65 -14.41
C PHE A 214 13.26 19.67 -12.93
N GLU A 215 13.96 20.50 -12.17
CA GLU A 215 13.62 20.89 -10.80
C GLU A 215 12.91 22.24 -10.87
N ALA A 216 11.86 22.40 -10.07
CA ALA A 216 11.06 23.60 -10.01
C ALA A 216 10.54 23.88 -8.60
N HIS A 217 10.17 25.14 -8.35
CA HIS A 217 9.27 25.52 -7.26
C HIS A 217 7.85 25.70 -7.80
N MET A 218 6.84 25.73 -6.94
CA MET A 218 5.52 26.23 -7.38
C MET A 218 5.62 27.73 -7.65
N ALA A 219 5.03 28.16 -8.77
CA ALA A 219 4.96 29.59 -9.09
C ALA A 219 3.88 30.27 -8.25
N TRP A 220 4.11 31.55 -7.93
CA TRP A 220 3.02 32.40 -7.44
C TRP A 220 2.04 32.69 -8.58
N LEU A 221 0.76 32.47 -8.33
CA LEU A 221 -0.33 32.58 -9.32
C LEU A 221 -1.32 33.66 -8.87
N PRO A 222 -2.07 34.28 -9.81
CA PRO A 222 -3.11 35.25 -9.45
C PRO A 222 -4.12 34.72 -8.42
N ALA A 223 -4.43 33.42 -8.47
CA ALA A 223 -5.29 32.77 -7.48
C ALA A 223 -4.72 32.80 -6.06
N HIS A 224 -3.39 32.76 -5.88
CA HIS A 224 -2.75 32.87 -4.57
C HIS A 224 -2.83 34.29 -4.04
N THR A 225 -2.66 35.30 -4.90
CA THR A 225 -2.92 36.71 -4.54
C THR A 225 -4.38 36.88 -4.11
N GLN A 226 -5.32 36.28 -4.84
CA GLN A 226 -6.74 36.34 -4.47
C GLN A 226 -7.01 35.66 -3.12
N ALA A 227 -6.44 34.47 -2.89
CA ALA A 227 -6.56 33.75 -1.62
C ALA A 227 -5.99 34.58 -0.46
N MET A 228 -4.76 35.10 -0.61
CA MET A 228 -4.14 36.00 0.37
C MET A 228 -5.04 37.18 0.76
N LYS A 229 -5.78 37.75 -0.20
CA LYS A 229 -6.71 38.87 0.02
C LYS A 229 -8.09 38.44 0.55
N THR A 230 -8.42 37.16 0.51
CA THR A 230 -9.74 36.64 0.86
C THR A 230 -9.74 36.13 2.30
N PRO A 231 -10.50 36.74 3.22
CA PRO A 231 -10.58 36.29 4.60
C PRO A 231 -11.00 34.82 4.74
N GLY A 232 -10.40 34.13 5.70
CA GLY A 232 -10.68 32.71 5.99
C GLY A 232 -9.87 31.70 5.18
N THR A 233 -8.96 32.13 4.30
CA THR A 233 -7.99 31.23 3.64
C THR A 233 -6.67 31.13 4.43
N ASP A 234 -5.92 30.06 4.22
CA ASP A 234 -4.61 29.86 4.87
C ASP A 234 -3.60 30.96 4.50
N PHE A 235 -3.58 31.39 3.24
CA PHE A 235 -2.69 32.48 2.80
C PHE A 235 -3.11 33.83 3.39
N HIS A 236 -4.40 34.05 3.63
CA HIS A 236 -4.85 35.24 4.35
C HIS A 236 -4.38 35.23 5.80
N ALA A 237 -4.56 34.12 6.51
CA ALA A 237 -4.11 33.98 7.90
C ALA A 237 -2.58 34.18 8.04
N ARG A 238 -1.79 33.65 7.10
CA ARG A 238 -0.34 33.87 7.07
C ARG A 238 0.04 35.32 6.80
N ALA A 239 -0.64 35.97 5.85
CA ALA A 239 -0.42 37.38 5.57
C ALA A 239 -0.80 38.25 6.76
N GLU A 240 -1.93 37.98 7.42
CA GLU A 240 -2.37 38.67 8.63
C GLU A 240 -1.35 38.51 9.76
N ALA A 241 -0.89 37.29 10.05
CA ALA A 241 0.14 37.06 11.07
C ALA A 241 1.45 37.84 10.79
N PHE A 242 1.86 37.95 9.52
CA PHE A 242 3.00 38.77 9.14
C PHE A 242 2.76 40.26 9.39
N LEU A 243 1.60 40.78 8.98
CA LEU A 243 1.23 42.17 9.21
C LEU A 243 1.13 42.49 10.70
N GLU A 244 0.47 41.66 11.50
CA GLU A 244 0.36 41.84 12.96
C GLU A 244 1.74 41.89 13.63
N CYS A 245 2.66 41.03 13.21
CA CYS A 245 4.04 41.05 13.70
C CYS A 245 4.73 42.38 13.35
N ALA A 246 4.65 42.81 12.08
CA ALA A 246 5.24 44.06 11.59
C ALA A 246 4.66 45.30 12.30
N LEU A 247 3.34 45.33 12.50
CA LEU A 247 2.60 46.40 13.19
C LEU A 247 2.90 46.45 14.69
N SER A 248 3.23 45.31 15.29
CA SER A 248 3.67 45.21 16.69
C SER A 248 5.09 45.69 16.93
N GLY A 249 5.81 46.10 15.87
CA GLY A 249 7.22 46.49 15.94
C GLY A 249 8.19 45.30 16.03
N LYS A 250 7.69 44.08 15.79
CA LYS A 250 8.47 42.85 15.72
C LYS A 250 8.68 42.45 14.24
N MET A 251 9.55 41.47 13.99
CA MET A 251 9.75 40.91 12.65
C MET A 251 9.74 39.39 12.71
N LEU A 252 9.00 38.74 11.80
CA LEU A 252 9.13 37.30 11.57
C LEU A 252 10.33 37.06 10.65
N PRO A 253 11.41 36.41 11.13
CA PRO A 253 12.50 36.03 10.25
C PRO A 253 12.02 34.94 9.26
N PRO A 254 12.61 34.85 8.06
CA PRO A 254 12.44 33.69 7.20
C PRO A 254 12.92 32.43 7.92
N GLU A 255 12.20 31.32 7.75
CA GLU A 255 12.64 30.01 8.22
C GLU A 255 14.03 29.69 7.61
N GLY A 256 15.04 29.53 8.47
CA GLY A 256 16.33 28.96 8.09
C GLY A 256 17.44 29.91 7.60
N THR A 257 17.29 31.24 7.64
CA THR A 257 18.43 32.14 7.28
C THR A 257 19.50 32.23 8.36
N LYS A 258 20.74 31.86 8.02
CA LYS A 258 21.95 32.29 8.72
C LYS A 258 22.11 33.81 8.57
N ALA A 259 22.43 34.46 9.69
CA ALA A 259 22.59 35.90 9.83
C ALA A 259 23.56 36.48 8.79
N HIS A 260 23.16 37.61 8.18
CA HIS A 260 23.95 38.84 8.00
C HIS A 260 23.48 39.71 6.81
N GLY A 261 22.73 39.16 5.84
CA GLY A 261 22.13 39.95 4.74
C GLY A 261 20.69 40.42 4.98
N SER A 262 20.00 39.91 6.00
CA SER A 262 18.53 39.92 6.09
C SER A 262 17.92 41.02 6.97
N LEU A 263 18.63 41.54 7.97
CA LEU A 263 18.00 42.40 9.00
C LEU A 263 17.71 43.83 8.53
N ARG A 264 18.54 44.39 7.63
CA ARG A 264 18.40 45.77 7.17
C ARG A 264 17.25 45.95 6.19
N GLU A 265 17.18 45.12 5.15
CA GLU A 265 16.05 45.09 4.21
C GLU A 265 14.73 44.80 4.94
N MET A 266 14.73 43.90 5.93
CA MET A 266 13.55 43.62 6.74
C MET A 266 13.12 44.84 7.57
N GLY A 267 14.08 45.56 8.16
CA GLY A 267 13.78 46.82 8.87
C GLY A 267 13.08 47.85 7.99
N GLU A 268 13.50 47.98 6.72
CA GLU A 268 12.88 48.87 5.73
C GLU A 268 11.44 48.45 5.41
N VAL A 269 11.19 47.17 5.12
CA VAL A 269 9.83 46.65 4.87
C VAL A 269 8.89 46.87 6.05
N GLY A 270 9.35 46.59 7.27
CA GLY A 270 8.56 46.81 8.47
C GLY A 270 8.22 48.29 8.69
N ASN A 271 9.16 49.19 8.33
CA ASN A 271 8.94 50.63 8.41
C ASN A 271 7.88 51.13 7.41
N ASP A 272 7.90 50.63 6.17
CA ASP A 272 6.93 51.00 5.15
C ASP A 272 5.50 50.57 5.52
N ILE A 273 5.34 49.34 6.00
CA ILE A 273 4.04 48.83 6.48
C ILE A 273 3.53 49.68 7.64
N ARG A 274 4.39 50.00 8.62
CA ARG A 274 4.02 50.85 9.76
C ARG A 274 3.70 52.28 9.34
N ARG A 275 4.39 52.84 8.33
CA ARG A 275 4.11 54.17 7.78
C ARG A 275 2.71 54.22 7.17
N LEU A 276 2.39 53.28 6.29
CA LEU A 276 1.07 53.16 5.66
C LEU A 276 -0.04 52.94 6.69
N ALA A 277 0.21 52.07 7.67
CA ALA A 277 -0.74 51.86 8.76
C ALA A 277 -0.95 53.11 9.60
N GLY A 278 0.11 53.86 9.92
CA GLY A 278 0.01 55.14 10.64
C GLY A 278 -0.74 56.21 9.85
N GLU A 279 -0.62 56.25 8.53
CA GLU A 279 -1.42 57.12 7.64
C GLU A 279 -2.90 56.72 7.66
N PHE A 280 -3.18 55.41 7.55
CA PHE A 280 -4.55 54.90 7.63
C PHE A 280 -5.21 55.24 8.98
N LEU A 281 -4.55 54.95 10.09
CA LEU A 281 -5.07 55.20 11.44
C LEU A 281 -5.31 56.69 11.69
N ARG A 282 -4.41 57.56 11.23
CA ARG A 282 -4.60 59.02 11.32
C ARG A 282 -5.79 59.50 10.49
N SER A 283 -6.01 58.95 9.30
CA SER A 283 -7.20 59.29 8.50
C SER A 283 -8.53 58.85 9.14
N ARG A 284 -8.48 57.90 10.08
CA ARG A 284 -9.61 57.44 10.91
C ARG A 284 -9.74 58.17 12.25
N GLY A 285 -8.88 59.17 12.51
CA GLY A 285 -8.87 59.91 13.78
C GLY A 285 -8.35 59.10 14.97
N ILE A 286 -7.60 58.03 14.73
CA ILE A 286 -7.05 57.16 15.78
C ILE A 286 -5.66 57.68 16.15
N ALA A 287 -5.48 58.03 17.43
CA ALA A 287 -4.20 58.46 17.95
C ALA A 287 -3.21 57.30 17.97
N VAL A 288 -2.07 57.49 17.30
CA VAL A 288 -0.97 56.53 17.26
C VAL A 288 0.18 57.05 18.11
N SER A 289 0.39 56.42 19.28
CA SER A 289 1.49 56.74 20.19
C SER A 289 2.32 55.49 20.46
N GLY A 290 3.58 55.49 20.03
CA GLY A 290 4.54 54.39 20.26
C GLY A 290 4.74 53.46 19.05
N GLY A 291 5.66 52.51 19.18
CA GLY A 291 6.10 51.62 18.10
C GLY A 291 5.20 50.41 17.80
N ASN A 292 4.20 50.13 18.65
CA ASN A 292 3.24 49.04 18.46
C ASN A 292 1.87 49.63 18.07
N LEU A 293 1.55 49.57 16.79
CA LEU A 293 0.31 50.09 16.22
C LEU A 293 -0.91 49.20 16.52
N MET A 294 -0.71 47.92 16.86
CA MET A 294 -1.80 47.02 17.23
C MET A 294 -2.47 47.44 18.55
N LYS A 295 -1.73 48.04 19.48
CA LYS A 295 -2.29 48.61 20.71
C LYS A 295 -3.33 49.71 20.44
N ALA A 296 -3.14 50.50 19.40
CA ALA A 296 -4.08 51.57 19.03
C ALA A 296 -5.41 51.01 18.47
N LEU A 297 -5.45 49.72 18.13
CA LEU A 297 -6.60 49.01 17.58
C LEU A 297 -7.30 48.10 18.61
N GLU A 298 -6.81 48.02 19.84
CA GLU A 298 -7.46 47.25 20.91
C GLU A 298 -8.89 47.73 21.12
N GLY A 299 -9.85 46.79 21.08
CA GLY A 299 -11.28 47.09 21.18
C GLY A 299 -11.91 47.68 19.91
N ARG A 300 -11.19 47.71 18.77
CA ARG A 300 -11.67 48.24 17.47
C ARG A 300 -11.57 47.20 16.34
N PRO A 301 -12.34 46.10 16.40
CA PRO A 301 -12.21 44.98 15.45
C PRO A 301 -12.51 45.39 13.99
N ASP A 302 -13.44 46.33 13.77
CA ASP A 302 -13.78 46.80 12.43
C ASP A 302 -12.66 47.65 11.81
N ASP A 303 -12.01 48.50 12.61
CA ASP A 303 -10.86 49.30 12.16
C ASP A 303 -9.64 48.41 11.90
N GLN A 304 -9.41 47.39 12.72
CA GLN A 304 -8.36 46.40 12.48
C GLN A 304 -8.59 45.66 11.16
N LYS A 305 -9.82 45.16 10.93
CA LYS A 305 -10.18 44.47 9.69
C LYS A 305 -10.01 45.38 8.47
N ALA A 306 -10.43 46.65 8.58
CA ALA A 306 -10.28 47.62 7.52
C ALA A 306 -8.80 47.97 7.24
N LEU A 307 -7.97 48.07 8.28
CA LEU A 307 -6.52 48.28 8.13
C LEU A 307 -5.86 47.09 7.43
N MET A 308 -6.13 45.86 7.87
CA MET A 308 -5.56 44.66 7.25
C MET A 308 -5.95 44.56 5.78
N ALA A 309 -7.23 44.82 5.46
CA ALA A 309 -7.69 44.86 4.08
C ALA A 309 -7.01 45.97 3.26
N ALA A 310 -6.78 47.16 3.83
CA ALA A 310 -6.08 48.24 3.14
C ALA A 310 -4.61 47.88 2.86
N LEU A 311 -3.90 47.34 3.85
CA LEU A 311 -2.51 46.91 3.71
C LEU A 311 -2.36 45.76 2.70
N MET A 312 -3.23 44.75 2.72
CA MET A 312 -3.18 43.65 1.74
C MET A 312 -3.53 44.10 0.31
N ASN A 313 -4.23 45.22 0.15
CA ASN A 313 -4.56 45.79 -1.16
C ASN A 313 -3.54 46.80 -1.68
N ASP A 314 -2.68 47.34 -0.82
CA ASP A 314 -1.53 48.14 -1.24
C ASP A 314 -0.53 47.30 -2.03
N ALA A 315 -0.08 47.82 -3.18
CA ALA A 315 0.76 47.05 -4.11
C ALA A 315 2.15 46.73 -3.54
N GLY A 316 2.75 47.66 -2.79
CA GLY A 316 4.06 47.45 -2.18
C GLY A 316 4.01 46.42 -1.07
N THR A 317 3.03 46.58 -0.18
CA THR A 317 2.78 45.64 0.93
C THR A 317 2.41 44.27 0.42
N ALA A 318 1.54 44.16 -0.59
CA ALA A 318 1.19 42.89 -1.22
C ALA A 318 2.40 42.15 -1.82
N ALA A 319 3.34 42.88 -2.43
CA ALA A 319 4.58 42.29 -2.96
C ALA A 319 5.49 41.76 -1.83
N HIS A 320 5.55 42.45 -0.69
CA HIS A 320 6.27 41.96 0.49
C HIS A 320 5.62 40.73 1.11
N LEU A 321 4.29 40.70 1.18
CA LEU A 321 3.54 39.54 1.66
C LEU A 321 3.74 38.32 0.75
N GLU A 322 3.67 38.51 -0.58
CA GLU A 322 4.01 37.46 -1.54
C GLU A 322 5.43 36.94 -1.29
N LYS A 323 6.44 37.83 -1.24
CA LYS A 323 7.84 37.43 -1.00
C LYS A 323 7.98 36.66 0.31
N HIS A 324 7.34 37.12 1.38
CA HIS A 324 7.37 36.45 2.68
C HIS A 324 6.76 35.05 2.60
N ILE A 325 5.54 34.91 2.06
CA ILE A 325 4.85 33.61 1.95
C ILE A 325 5.67 32.66 1.08
N ARG A 326 6.18 33.12 -0.07
CA ARG A 326 6.99 32.31 -0.98
C ARG A 326 8.28 31.77 -0.35
N GLN A 327 8.83 32.49 0.62
CA GLN A 327 10.07 32.11 1.32
C GLN A 327 9.84 31.22 2.54
N ASN A 328 8.59 31.11 3.03
CA ASN A 328 8.27 30.47 4.30
C ASN A 328 7.20 29.38 4.21
N ASP A 329 6.47 29.30 3.10
CA ASP A 329 5.48 28.25 2.91
C ASP A 329 6.11 27.06 2.18
N ALA A 330 5.90 25.85 2.71
CA ALA A 330 6.35 24.61 2.11
C ALA A 330 5.85 24.44 0.66
N TYR A 331 4.64 24.94 0.36
CA TYR A 331 4.08 24.92 -0.99
C TYR A 331 4.96 25.60 -2.04
N PHE A 332 5.65 26.69 -1.67
CA PHE A 332 6.54 27.43 -2.59
C PHE A 332 8.02 27.06 -2.41
N THR A 333 8.42 26.66 -1.21
CA THR A 333 9.84 26.41 -0.89
C THR A 333 10.29 24.99 -1.19
N ASP A 334 9.38 24.01 -1.24
CA ASP A 334 9.74 22.65 -1.60
C ASP A 334 10.10 22.54 -3.07
N ILE A 335 11.08 21.66 -3.35
CA ILE A 335 11.53 21.37 -4.70
C ILE A 335 10.61 20.31 -5.29
N HIS A 336 10.10 20.56 -6.48
CA HIS A 336 9.34 19.63 -7.29
C HIS A 336 10.23 19.07 -8.39
N TYR A 337 10.31 17.75 -8.51
CA TYR A 337 10.99 17.06 -9.59
C TYR A 337 9.97 16.72 -10.67
N VAL A 338 10.02 17.43 -11.79
CA VAL A 338 9.20 17.11 -12.96
C VAL A 338 10.01 16.20 -13.88
N LYS A 339 9.56 14.95 -14.04
CA LYS A 339 10.20 13.88 -14.79
C LYS A 339 9.50 13.62 -16.13
N MET A 340 10.17 12.85 -17.00
CA MET A 340 9.69 12.45 -18.32
C MET A 340 9.49 13.61 -19.30
N ASP A 341 10.19 14.73 -19.08
CA ASP A 341 10.29 15.82 -20.07
C ASP A 341 11.34 15.49 -21.14
N TYR A 342 10.94 14.72 -22.15
CA TYR A 342 11.83 14.40 -23.28
C TYR A 342 11.92 15.58 -24.27
N ALA A 343 13.14 15.90 -24.70
CA ALA A 343 13.41 16.86 -25.78
C ALA A 343 12.77 16.42 -27.08
N GLU A 344 12.10 17.35 -27.75
CA GLU A 344 11.48 17.11 -29.06
C GLU A 344 12.49 17.24 -30.19
N SER A 345 13.50 18.10 -30.02
CA SER A 345 14.63 18.22 -30.95
C SER A 345 15.45 16.92 -31.09
N ASP A 346 15.30 15.99 -30.13
CA ASP A 346 16.00 14.71 -30.07
C ASP A 346 15.20 13.53 -30.64
N LYS A 347 14.07 13.78 -31.32
CA LYS A 347 13.25 12.76 -32.00
C LYS A 347 14.06 12.05 -33.11
N THR A 348 13.85 10.74 -33.27
CA THR A 348 14.40 10.02 -34.43
C THR A 348 13.49 10.17 -35.64
N LEU A 349 14.09 10.39 -36.82
CA LEU A 349 13.40 10.37 -38.12
C LEU A 349 12.65 9.04 -38.37
N VAL A 350 13.15 7.94 -37.77
CA VAL A 350 12.56 6.60 -37.89
C VAL A 350 11.70 6.30 -36.66
N ARG A 351 10.42 5.98 -36.87
CA ARG A 351 9.44 5.50 -35.86
C ARG A 351 9.04 6.50 -34.75
N HIS A 352 9.26 7.81 -34.92
CA HIS A 352 8.83 8.86 -33.98
C HIS A 352 9.21 8.61 -32.51
N LYS A 353 10.39 8.02 -32.26
CA LYS A 353 10.85 7.76 -30.89
C LYS A 353 11.46 9.02 -30.29
N VAL A 354 11.14 9.29 -29.04
CA VAL A 354 11.82 10.29 -28.21
C VAL A 354 13.03 9.64 -27.54
N ARG A 355 14.13 10.39 -27.45
CA ARG A 355 15.38 9.93 -26.84
C ARG A 355 15.68 10.71 -25.58
N LEU A 356 16.45 10.09 -24.68
CA LEU A 356 17.11 10.82 -23.61
C LEU A 356 17.94 11.97 -24.21
N PRO A 357 17.93 13.17 -23.60
CA PRO A 357 18.93 14.20 -23.84
C PRO A 357 20.35 13.63 -23.84
N LYS A 358 21.23 14.11 -24.74
CA LYS A 358 22.65 13.69 -24.76
C LYS A 358 23.31 13.85 -23.40
N ARG A 359 22.97 14.93 -22.69
CA ARG A 359 23.50 15.28 -21.36
C ARG A 359 23.10 14.28 -20.26
N THR A 360 21.93 13.64 -20.35
CA THR A 360 21.45 12.69 -19.33
C THR A 360 21.86 11.25 -19.63
N ALA A 361 22.20 10.93 -20.87
CA ALA A 361 22.61 9.59 -21.27
C ALA A 361 24.01 9.21 -20.75
N LYS A 362 24.18 7.92 -20.37
CA LYS A 362 25.49 7.33 -20.02
C LYS A 362 26.37 7.05 -21.26
N GLY A 363 25.88 7.32 -22.47
CA GLY A 363 26.58 7.12 -23.75
C GLY A 363 25.62 6.97 -24.94
N LEU A 364 26.16 6.87 -26.16
CA LEU A 364 25.40 6.72 -27.41
C LEU A 364 24.55 5.44 -27.45
N LEU A 365 25.12 4.29 -27.06
CA LEU A 365 24.41 3.01 -27.00
C LEU A 365 23.28 3.04 -25.95
N HIS A 366 23.56 3.53 -24.74
CA HIS A 366 22.56 3.72 -23.70
C HIS A 366 21.38 4.57 -24.19
N ARG A 367 21.67 5.66 -24.91
CA ARG A 367 20.67 6.57 -25.49
C ARG A 367 19.81 5.90 -26.56
N ALA A 368 20.37 5.00 -27.36
CA ALA A 368 19.64 4.27 -28.38
C ALA A 368 18.72 3.19 -27.77
N PHE A 369 19.20 2.43 -26.78
CA PHE A 369 18.43 1.38 -26.10
C PHE A 369 17.29 1.93 -25.22
N THR A 370 17.44 3.15 -24.71
CA THR A 370 16.42 3.82 -23.87
C THR A 370 15.42 4.65 -24.66
N ALA A 371 15.51 4.66 -26.00
CA ALA A 371 14.59 5.39 -26.85
C ALA A 371 13.17 4.77 -26.77
N LYS A 372 12.19 5.59 -26.40
CA LYS A 372 10.79 5.18 -26.21
C LYS A 372 9.90 5.89 -27.21
N THR A 373 8.76 5.30 -27.56
CA THR A 373 7.70 6.05 -28.25
C THR A 373 7.01 6.97 -27.25
N ARG A 374 6.29 7.98 -27.75
CA ARG A 374 5.42 8.84 -26.93
C ARG A 374 4.49 8.02 -26.03
N THR A 375 3.77 7.06 -26.63
CA THR A 375 2.84 6.18 -25.92
C THR A 375 3.51 5.41 -24.78
N THR A 376 4.72 4.89 -25.00
CA THR A 376 5.47 4.18 -23.95
C THR A 376 5.92 5.14 -22.83
N ALA A 377 6.25 6.39 -23.14
CA ALA A 377 6.56 7.40 -22.12
C ALA A 377 5.33 7.76 -21.28
N ASN A 378 4.19 8.00 -21.93
CA ASN A 378 2.92 8.28 -21.25
C ASN A 378 2.48 7.12 -20.35
N GLN A 379 2.59 5.89 -20.83
CA GLN A 379 2.33 4.69 -20.02
C GLN A 379 3.29 4.55 -18.84
N ALA A 380 4.56 4.98 -18.97
CA ALA A 380 5.51 4.96 -17.86
C ALA A 380 5.13 5.97 -16.77
N ALA A 381 4.74 7.19 -17.14
CA ALA A 381 4.26 8.21 -16.20
C ALA A 381 3.02 7.74 -15.44
N LEU A 382 2.05 7.17 -16.16
CA LEU A 382 0.84 6.59 -15.61
C LEU A 382 1.16 5.49 -14.60
N LYS A 383 2.08 4.57 -14.95
CA LYS A 383 2.47 3.45 -14.10
C LYS A 383 3.19 3.92 -12.83
N GLU A 384 4.12 4.87 -12.94
CA GLU A 384 4.87 5.38 -11.78
C GLU A 384 3.94 6.07 -10.77
N THR A 385 3.03 6.92 -11.24
CA THR A 385 2.06 7.58 -10.36
C THR A 385 1.08 6.58 -9.75
N LEU A 386 0.56 5.63 -10.54
CA LEU A 386 -0.34 4.59 -10.03
C LEU A 386 0.35 3.70 -8.99
N ALA A 387 1.60 3.31 -9.21
CA ALA A 387 2.39 2.55 -8.24
C ALA A 387 2.65 3.35 -6.96
N THR A 388 2.87 4.66 -7.09
CA THR A 388 3.04 5.57 -5.95
C THR A 388 1.78 5.64 -5.09
N ASP A 389 0.60 5.78 -5.72
CA ASP A 389 -0.68 5.80 -5.02
C ASP A 389 -1.01 4.44 -4.39
N LEU A 390 -0.63 3.32 -5.03
CA LEU A 390 -0.73 1.98 -4.41
C LEU A 390 0.17 1.85 -3.19
N MET A 391 1.40 2.38 -3.21
CA MET A 391 2.28 2.40 -2.04
C MET A 391 1.66 3.19 -0.88
N GLN A 392 1.03 4.33 -1.17
CA GLN A 392 0.32 5.13 -0.15
C GLN A 392 -0.90 4.37 0.39
N ALA A 393 -1.67 3.71 -0.47
CA ALA A 393 -2.78 2.86 -0.07
C ALA A 393 -2.32 1.68 0.81
N MET A 394 -1.12 1.14 0.55
CA MET A 394 -0.45 0.14 1.39
C MET A 394 0.15 0.73 2.67
N GLY A 395 -0.01 2.03 2.96
CA GLY A 395 0.53 2.70 4.15
C GLY A 395 2.05 2.77 4.20
N ILE A 396 2.69 2.84 3.03
CA ILE A 396 4.11 3.20 2.90
C ILE A 396 4.18 4.72 2.74
N GLU A 397 4.99 5.37 3.57
CA GLU A 397 5.33 6.78 3.38
C GLU A 397 6.11 6.92 2.08
N SER A 398 5.46 7.50 1.07
CA SER A 398 6.01 7.60 -0.28
C SER A 398 6.02 9.02 -0.79
N GLN A 399 6.85 9.27 -1.80
CA GLN A 399 6.90 10.55 -2.46
C GLN A 399 5.51 10.93 -2.96
N LYS A 400 5.10 12.16 -2.69
CA LYS A 400 3.89 12.72 -3.27
C LYS A 400 4.12 12.96 -4.76
N ALA A 401 3.49 12.17 -5.61
CA ALA A 401 3.62 12.26 -7.07
C ALA A 401 2.27 12.48 -7.76
N ARG A 402 2.27 13.23 -8.86
CA ARG A 402 1.10 13.40 -9.73
C ARG A 402 1.45 13.46 -11.20
N LEU A 403 0.46 13.16 -12.04
CA LEU A 403 0.54 13.40 -13.47
C LEU A 403 0.44 14.89 -13.79
N VAL A 404 1.32 15.35 -14.68
CA VAL A 404 1.27 16.70 -15.25
C VAL A 404 0.98 16.58 -16.74
N PRO A 405 -0.23 16.96 -17.18
CA PRO A 405 -0.64 16.86 -18.57
C PRO A 405 -0.07 18.04 -19.37
N ALA A 406 0.46 17.71 -20.54
CA ALA A 406 1.06 18.66 -21.46
C ALA A 406 0.77 18.28 -22.92
N SER A 407 1.24 19.11 -23.84
CA SER A 407 1.24 18.79 -25.27
C SER A 407 2.66 18.78 -25.83
N TYR A 408 2.93 17.82 -26.71
CA TYR A 408 4.06 17.92 -27.64
C TYR A 408 3.78 19.01 -28.70
N ALA A 409 4.80 19.42 -29.44
CA ALA A 409 4.70 20.44 -30.49
C ALA A 409 3.70 20.08 -31.61
N ASP A 410 3.44 18.79 -31.83
CA ASP A 410 2.42 18.30 -32.78
C ASP A 410 0.99 18.29 -32.19
N GLY A 411 0.80 18.83 -31.00
CA GLY A 411 -0.47 18.91 -30.28
C GLY A 411 -0.85 17.63 -29.53
N SER A 412 -0.07 16.55 -29.68
CA SER A 412 -0.39 15.28 -29.04
C SER A 412 -0.15 15.27 -27.52
N LEU A 413 -0.83 14.36 -26.82
CA LEU A 413 -0.76 14.24 -25.37
C LEU A 413 0.64 13.88 -24.88
N LYS A 414 1.12 14.64 -23.91
CA LYS A 414 2.31 14.37 -23.12
C LYS A 414 1.91 14.23 -21.64
N LEU A 415 2.30 13.13 -21.01
CA LEU A 415 2.18 12.93 -19.57
C LEU A 415 3.56 12.95 -18.94
N MET A 416 3.73 13.82 -17.96
CA MET A 416 4.92 13.91 -17.12
C MET A 416 4.55 13.53 -15.68
N VAL A 417 5.55 13.31 -14.84
CA VAL A 417 5.37 13.06 -13.41
C VAL A 417 5.98 14.21 -12.63
N GLU A 418 5.19 14.91 -11.84
CA GLU A 418 5.70 15.81 -10.81
C GLU A 418 5.79 15.06 -9.49
N ALA A 419 6.92 15.17 -8.82
CA ALA A 419 7.16 14.54 -7.53
C ALA A 419 7.79 15.53 -6.55
N GLU A 420 7.09 15.79 -5.45
CA GLU A 420 7.50 16.73 -4.38
C GLU A 420 8.69 16.15 -3.60
N HIS A 421 9.69 16.96 -3.27
CA HIS A 421 10.80 16.51 -2.42
C HIS A 421 10.28 16.12 -1.04
N MET A 422 10.57 14.90 -0.62
CA MET A 422 10.02 14.36 0.63
C MET A 422 10.57 15.08 1.86
N SER A 423 9.66 15.58 2.69
CA SER A 423 9.98 16.09 4.02
C SER A 423 8.81 15.88 4.99
N LYS A 424 9.11 15.88 6.28
CA LYS A 424 8.14 15.79 7.37
C LYS A 424 8.51 16.78 8.47
N THR A 425 7.53 17.48 9.02
CA THR A 425 7.74 18.33 10.20
C THR A 425 7.50 17.48 11.45
N ASP A 426 8.47 17.48 12.37
CA ASP A 426 8.34 16.76 13.64
C ASP A 426 7.52 17.55 14.67
N ALA A 427 7.26 16.94 15.84
CA ALA A 427 6.48 17.55 16.91
C ALA A 427 7.10 18.85 17.48
N SER A 428 8.40 19.07 17.25
CA SER A 428 9.10 20.30 17.66
C SER A 428 9.03 21.42 16.61
N GLY A 429 8.36 21.16 15.48
CA GLY A 429 8.29 22.09 14.35
C GLY A 429 9.51 22.01 13.43
N LYS A 430 10.42 21.06 13.62
CA LYS A 430 11.62 20.94 12.79
C LYS A 430 11.34 20.12 11.53
N LYS A 431 11.75 20.66 10.38
CA LYS A 431 11.63 19.99 9.07
C LYS A 431 12.71 18.92 8.90
N LEU A 432 12.28 17.66 8.86
CA LEU A 432 13.09 16.48 8.58
C LEU A 432 13.02 16.15 7.09
N ARG A 433 14.14 16.33 6.39
CA ARG A 433 14.24 16.02 4.95
C ARG A 433 14.58 14.55 4.73
N PHE A 434 14.13 14.01 3.61
CA PHE A 434 14.46 12.67 3.18
C PHE A 434 15.98 12.47 3.06
N ARG A 435 16.46 11.34 3.56
CA ARG A 435 17.83 10.86 3.41
C ARG A 435 17.79 9.44 2.90
N ASP A 436 18.35 9.20 1.72
CA ASP A 436 18.46 7.87 1.16
C ASP A 436 19.41 6.97 1.97
N PHE A 437 19.40 5.67 1.67
CA PHE A 437 20.29 4.69 2.29
C PHE A 437 21.59 4.50 1.51
N ALA A 438 21.90 5.36 0.54
CA ALA A 438 23.12 5.22 -0.25
C ALA A 438 24.37 5.31 0.64
N GLY A 439 25.29 4.37 0.43
CA GLY A 439 26.51 4.24 1.24
C GLY A 439 26.31 3.58 2.61
N ASN A 440 25.07 3.32 3.02
CA ASN A 440 24.73 2.66 4.28
C ASN A 440 24.31 1.20 4.13
N LEU A 441 24.19 0.68 2.90
CA LEU A 441 23.99 -0.74 2.64
C LEU A 441 25.33 -1.49 2.56
N ARG A 442 25.50 -2.52 3.39
CA ARG A 442 26.66 -3.42 3.41
C ARG A 442 26.18 -4.85 3.38
N ASP A 443 26.60 -5.59 2.35
CA ASP A 443 26.27 -7.01 2.19
C ASP A 443 24.76 -7.31 2.35
N GLY A 444 23.95 -6.41 1.81
CA GLY A 444 22.49 -6.52 1.87
C GLY A 444 21.89 -6.24 3.25
N VAL A 445 22.61 -5.60 4.18
CA VAL A 445 22.14 -5.14 5.50
C VAL A 445 22.23 -3.61 5.56
N LEU A 446 21.24 -2.96 6.19
CA LEU A 446 21.31 -1.53 6.47
C LEU A 446 22.18 -1.29 7.70
N THR A 447 23.17 -0.41 7.58
CA THR A 447 24.19 -0.18 8.60
C THR A 447 24.37 1.28 8.93
N ARG A 448 24.85 1.54 10.15
CA ARG A 448 25.32 2.85 10.61
C ARG A 448 26.76 2.75 11.11
N PRO A 449 27.49 3.88 11.19
CA PRO A 449 28.77 3.91 11.91
C PRO A 449 28.57 3.45 13.36
N ALA A 450 29.41 2.54 13.83
CA ALA A 450 29.45 2.12 15.23
C ALA A 450 30.20 3.16 16.09
N ALA A 451 30.35 2.89 17.38
CA ALA A 451 31.22 3.68 18.26
C ALA A 451 32.64 3.81 17.66
N GLU A 452 33.35 4.88 18.01
CA GLU A 452 34.64 5.23 17.40
C GLU A 452 35.62 4.04 17.44
N GLY A 453 36.10 3.62 16.26
CA GLY A 453 37.00 2.48 16.09
C GLY A 453 36.34 1.10 15.90
N ALA A 454 35.02 0.95 16.09
CA ALA A 454 34.31 -0.34 16.00
C ALA A 454 33.73 -0.67 14.61
N GLY A 455 33.98 0.17 13.60
CA GLY A 455 33.52 -0.06 12.22
C GLY A 455 32.05 0.30 12.00
N ARG A 456 31.24 -0.65 11.54
CA ARG A 456 29.82 -0.47 11.22
C ARG A 456 28.99 -1.54 11.91
N GLU A 457 27.77 -1.16 12.28
CA GLU A 457 26.78 -2.06 12.89
C GLU A 457 25.44 -1.96 12.18
N SER A 458 24.55 -2.92 12.40
CA SER A 458 23.18 -2.85 11.88
C SER A 458 22.46 -1.61 12.39
N ASP A 459 21.69 -0.93 11.53
CA ASP A 459 20.94 0.28 11.90
C ASP A 459 19.55 -0.09 12.44
N PRO A 460 19.26 0.10 13.74
CA PRO A 460 17.97 -0.25 14.31
C PRO A 460 16.89 0.82 14.15
N VAL A 461 17.25 2.00 13.66
CA VAL A 461 16.48 3.25 13.88
C VAL A 461 15.33 3.42 12.89
N VAL A 462 15.19 2.52 11.91
CA VAL A 462 14.05 2.60 10.98
C VAL A 462 12.89 1.77 11.54
N GLU A 463 11.90 2.45 12.10
CA GLU A 463 10.73 1.82 12.72
C GLU A 463 9.95 0.98 11.70
N SER A 464 9.58 -0.24 12.12
CA SER A 464 8.71 -1.16 11.39
C SER A 464 9.09 -1.35 9.91
N TRP A 465 10.37 -1.26 9.58
CA TRP A 465 10.84 -1.31 8.21
C TRP A 465 10.68 -2.70 7.58
N GLY A 466 10.76 -3.77 8.38
CA GLY A 466 10.61 -5.16 7.94
C GLY A 466 9.26 -5.44 7.27
N ARG A 467 8.19 -4.77 7.74
CA ARG A 467 6.83 -4.86 7.17
C ARG A 467 6.81 -4.52 5.67
N ASN A 468 7.71 -3.64 5.22
CA ASN A 468 7.72 -3.16 3.84
C ASN A 468 8.22 -4.20 2.85
N LYS A 469 8.93 -5.26 3.30
CA LYS A 469 9.48 -6.29 2.40
C LYS A 469 8.40 -6.89 1.51
N ILE A 470 7.32 -7.37 2.13
CA ILE A 470 6.22 -8.01 1.40
C ILE A 470 5.44 -7.02 0.55
N LEU A 471 5.33 -5.76 0.97
CA LEU A 471 4.64 -4.71 0.21
C LEU A 471 5.38 -4.39 -1.09
N PHE A 472 6.72 -4.32 -1.07
CA PHE A 472 7.51 -4.16 -2.31
C PHE A 472 7.54 -5.42 -3.17
N LEU A 473 7.60 -6.62 -2.56
CA LEU A 473 7.46 -7.87 -3.31
C LEU A 473 6.08 -7.96 -3.97
N MET A 474 5.04 -7.44 -3.32
CA MET A 474 3.68 -7.37 -3.86
C MET A 474 3.59 -6.46 -5.10
N LEU A 475 4.29 -5.32 -5.10
CA LEU A 475 4.41 -4.46 -6.28
C LEU A 475 5.32 -5.04 -7.38
N ALA A 476 5.99 -6.16 -7.10
CA ALA A 476 6.98 -6.79 -7.95
C ALA A 476 8.09 -5.81 -8.40
N ASP A 477 8.42 -4.84 -7.54
CA ASP A 477 9.40 -3.82 -7.85
C ASP A 477 10.83 -4.36 -7.69
N ARG A 478 11.40 -4.81 -8.80
CA ARG A 478 12.77 -5.36 -8.83
C ARG A 478 13.84 -4.36 -8.41
N ASP A 479 13.57 -3.06 -8.54
CA ASP A 479 14.52 -1.99 -8.24
C ASP A 479 14.08 -1.16 -7.03
N ALA A 480 13.17 -1.70 -6.21
CA ALA A 480 12.59 -1.02 -5.06
C ALA A 480 13.66 -0.30 -4.23
N ILE A 481 14.74 -0.99 -3.88
CA ILE A 481 15.82 -0.42 -3.07
C ILE A 481 16.82 0.40 -3.90
N GLY A 482 16.92 0.11 -5.19
CA GLY A 482 17.99 0.60 -6.04
C GLY A 482 19.28 -0.17 -5.83
N SER A 483 20.23 -0.02 -6.76
CA SER A 483 21.52 -0.71 -6.69
C SER A 483 22.39 -0.25 -5.51
N ARG A 484 22.17 0.98 -5.04
CA ARG A 484 22.96 1.60 -3.97
C ARG A 484 22.13 1.89 -2.71
N GLY A 485 20.82 1.67 -2.72
CA GLY A 485 19.93 2.12 -1.63
C GLY A 485 19.38 3.53 -1.85
N ASP A 486 19.46 4.04 -3.08
CA ASP A 486 19.11 5.41 -3.47
C ASP A 486 17.61 5.66 -3.60
N ASN A 487 16.81 4.60 -3.78
CA ASN A 487 15.35 4.72 -3.96
C ASN A 487 14.57 4.62 -2.63
N LYS A 488 15.23 4.34 -1.52
CA LYS A 488 14.64 4.19 -0.19
C LYS A 488 15.47 4.92 0.83
N GLY A 489 14.82 5.39 1.88
CA GLY A 489 15.46 6.24 2.86
C GLY A 489 14.60 6.43 4.09
N ARG A 490 14.85 7.53 4.80
CA ARG A 490 14.10 7.91 6.00
C ARG A 490 13.92 9.42 6.14
N MET A 491 12.88 9.80 6.87
CA MET A 491 12.64 11.16 7.37
C MET A 491 12.53 11.08 8.89
N GLY A 492 13.63 11.39 9.60
CA GLY A 492 13.78 10.95 10.99
C GLY A 492 13.84 9.43 11.06
N ASP A 493 13.01 8.83 11.90
CA ASP A 493 12.97 7.38 12.13
C ASP A 493 11.94 6.66 11.23
N THR A 494 11.20 7.44 10.44
CA THR A 494 10.17 6.93 9.52
C THR A 494 10.80 6.49 8.20
N PHE A 495 10.62 5.21 7.84
CA PHE A 495 10.95 4.70 6.51
C PHE A 495 10.21 5.49 5.43
N ALA A 496 10.90 5.84 4.35
CA ALA A 496 10.35 6.61 3.25
C ALA A 496 10.80 6.02 1.91
N ALA A 497 9.93 6.12 0.91
CA ALA A 497 10.17 5.53 -0.39
C ALA A 497 9.90 6.48 -1.55
N ILE A 498 10.81 6.49 -2.51
CA ILE A 498 10.68 7.28 -3.73
C ILE A 498 10.73 6.36 -4.96
N ASP A 499 10.25 6.90 -6.08
CA ASP A 499 10.48 6.41 -7.44
C ASP A 499 10.20 4.89 -7.66
N PRO A 500 8.94 4.45 -7.62
CA PRO A 500 8.57 3.07 -7.92
C PRO A 500 8.54 2.77 -9.43
N GLY A 501 9.48 3.31 -10.21
CA GLY A 501 9.48 3.27 -11.68
C GLY A 501 9.53 1.85 -12.29
N HIS A 502 9.91 0.83 -11.50
CA HIS A 502 9.96 -0.58 -11.91
C HIS A 502 8.91 -1.48 -11.22
N SER A 503 7.93 -0.88 -10.55
CA SER A 503 6.75 -1.56 -10.02
C SER A 503 5.78 -1.96 -11.15
N LEU A 504 4.97 -3.00 -10.90
CA LEU A 504 3.89 -3.48 -11.78
C LEU A 504 4.36 -3.99 -13.16
N GLU A 505 5.64 -4.37 -13.28
CA GLU A 505 6.24 -4.88 -14.52
C GLU A 505 6.59 -6.37 -14.39
N GLY A 506 6.38 -7.14 -15.46
CA GLY A 506 7.06 -8.42 -15.78
C GLY A 506 6.86 -9.63 -14.85
N PHE A 507 6.74 -9.42 -13.54
CA PHE A 507 6.78 -10.42 -12.49
C PHE A 507 5.51 -10.48 -11.65
N MET A 508 4.51 -9.68 -12.01
CA MET A 508 3.24 -9.71 -11.31
C MET A 508 2.64 -11.13 -11.29
N SER A 509 2.82 -11.92 -12.36
CA SER A 509 2.36 -13.30 -12.44
C SER A 509 3.28 -14.35 -11.79
N PHE A 510 4.46 -13.98 -11.29
CA PHE A 510 5.43 -14.95 -10.78
C PHE A 510 5.07 -15.42 -9.38
N ARG A 511 4.99 -16.73 -9.18
CA ARG A 511 4.80 -17.35 -7.87
C ARG A 511 6.15 -17.69 -7.26
N ASN A 512 6.79 -16.69 -6.68
CA ASN A 512 8.18 -16.76 -6.25
C ASN A 512 8.41 -16.34 -4.80
N VAL A 513 7.35 -16.19 -3.99
CA VAL A 513 7.44 -15.74 -2.59
C VAL A 513 7.16 -16.92 -1.68
N HIS A 514 7.93 -17.04 -0.61
CA HIS A 514 7.83 -18.14 0.36
C HIS A 514 7.36 -17.61 1.73
N SER A 515 6.85 -18.50 2.57
CA SER A 515 6.20 -18.16 3.86
C SER A 515 7.16 -17.65 4.95
N ASP A 516 8.47 -17.70 4.70
CA ASP A 516 9.55 -17.08 5.49
C ASP A 516 9.98 -15.70 4.96
N PHE A 517 9.26 -15.16 3.97
CA PHE A 517 9.59 -13.95 3.21
C PHE A 517 10.84 -14.06 2.34
N SER A 518 11.42 -15.25 2.17
CA SER A 518 12.39 -15.49 1.11
C SER A 518 11.68 -15.52 -0.25
N PHE A 519 12.44 -15.41 -1.33
CA PHE A 519 11.88 -15.42 -2.68
C PHE A 519 12.89 -15.89 -3.71
N ASP A 520 12.38 -16.47 -4.80
CA ASP A 520 13.22 -16.93 -5.90
C ASP A 520 13.61 -15.76 -6.80
N GLN A 521 14.92 -15.61 -7.01
CA GLN A 521 15.45 -14.62 -7.92
C GLN A 521 15.17 -15.02 -9.38
N PRO A 522 14.75 -14.07 -10.24
CA PRO A 522 14.61 -14.32 -11.66
C PRO A 522 15.93 -14.80 -12.30
N PHE A 523 15.82 -15.76 -13.23
CA PHE A 523 16.98 -16.28 -13.97
C PHE A 523 17.72 -15.19 -14.76
N ARG A 524 16.98 -14.26 -15.37
CA ARG A 524 17.54 -13.15 -16.15
C ARG A 524 18.17 -12.11 -15.23
N LYS A 525 19.50 -11.94 -15.31
CA LYS A 525 20.30 -11.04 -14.44
C LYS A 525 19.76 -9.61 -14.37
N ASN A 526 19.37 -9.02 -15.50
CA ASN A 526 18.87 -7.65 -15.55
C ASN A 526 17.50 -7.48 -14.89
N MET A 527 16.84 -8.57 -14.50
CA MET A 527 15.52 -8.57 -13.90
C MET A 527 15.52 -8.99 -12.42
N ARG A 528 16.69 -9.17 -11.81
CA ARG A 528 16.80 -9.57 -10.39
C ARG A 528 16.33 -8.48 -9.44
N PHE A 529 15.72 -8.89 -8.34
CA PHE A 529 15.38 -8.01 -7.22
C PHE A 529 16.66 -7.59 -6.51
N LYS A 530 16.82 -6.29 -6.25
CA LYS A 530 18.04 -5.74 -5.64
C LYS A 530 17.85 -5.44 -4.16
N ASN A 531 18.80 -5.89 -3.34
CA ASN A 531 18.97 -5.50 -1.94
C ASN A 531 17.76 -5.75 -1.01
N PHE A 532 16.82 -6.63 -1.38
CA PHE A 532 15.65 -6.97 -0.53
C PHE A 532 16.02 -7.64 0.79
N SER A 533 17.22 -8.21 0.90
CA SER A 533 17.74 -8.75 2.16
C SER A 533 17.93 -7.69 3.24
N MET A 534 17.91 -6.40 2.88
CA MET A 534 18.03 -5.34 3.88
C MET A 534 16.94 -5.51 4.95
N PHE A 535 15.71 -5.80 4.53
CA PHE A 535 14.59 -6.01 5.43
C PHE A 535 14.69 -7.27 6.30
N ASP A 536 15.66 -8.16 6.07
CA ASP A 536 15.74 -9.44 6.78
C ASP A 536 16.36 -9.35 8.17
N ASP A 537 17.03 -8.24 8.50
CA ASP A 537 17.41 -7.95 9.89
C ASP A 537 16.25 -7.29 10.64
N SER A 538 15.13 -8.02 10.70
CA SER A 538 13.89 -7.67 11.40
C SER A 538 13.19 -8.93 11.92
N SER A 539 12.34 -8.77 12.92
CA SER A 539 11.58 -9.90 13.48
C SER A 539 10.58 -10.47 12.46
N TYR A 540 10.21 -11.74 12.64
CA TYR A 540 9.17 -12.36 11.82
C TYR A 540 7.82 -11.64 11.94
N MET A 541 7.45 -11.24 13.16
CA MET A 541 6.21 -10.53 13.43
C MET A 541 6.15 -9.16 12.74
N GLU A 542 7.26 -8.42 12.73
CA GLU A 542 7.36 -7.15 12.00
C GLU A 542 7.12 -7.35 10.50
N LYS A 543 7.71 -8.38 9.88
CA LYS A 543 7.43 -8.72 8.48
C LYS A 543 5.96 -9.11 8.25
N MET A 544 5.36 -9.88 9.17
CA MET A 544 3.95 -10.26 9.13
C MET A 544 2.98 -9.07 9.25
N GLN A 545 3.38 -7.97 9.90
CA GLN A 545 2.58 -6.73 9.87
C GLN A 545 2.31 -6.24 8.44
N GLY A 546 3.24 -6.44 7.52
CA GLY A 546 3.05 -6.12 6.10
C GLY A 546 2.01 -7.02 5.43
N VAL A 547 1.97 -8.31 5.78
CA VAL A 547 0.96 -9.26 5.27
C VAL A 547 -0.42 -8.88 5.77
N ARG A 548 -0.54 -8.55 7.07
CA ARG A 548 -1.80 -8.06 7.66
C ARG A 548 -2.27 -6.78 7.02
N GLN A 549 -1.36 -5.87 6.72
CA GLN A 549 -1.68 -4.62 6.03
C GLN A 549 -2.19 -4.87 4.60
N LEU A 550 -1.57 -5.79 3.87
CA LEU A 550 -2.04 -6.21 2.55
C LEU A 550 -3.43 -6.87 2.63
N ALA A 551 -3.67 -7.71 3.64
CA ALA A 551 -4.97 -8.32 3.88
C ALA A 551 -6.05 -7.27 4.22
N LYS A 552 -5.72 -6.27 5.03
CA LYS A 552 -6.60 -5.15 5.37
C LYS A 552 -6.94 -4.33 4.11
N MET A 553 -5.95 -4.02 3.27
CA MET A 553 -6.16 -3.31 2.01
C MET A 553 -7.06 -4.10 1.05
N ARG A 554 -6.93 -5.43 1.00
CA ARG A 554 -7.85 -6.30 0.25
C ARG A 554 -9.27 -6.22 0.82
N GLU A 555 -9.41 -6.35 2.14
CA GLU A 555 -10.70 -6.32 2.83
C GLU A 555 -11.40 -4.98 2.63
N ASP A 556 -10.65 -3.87 2.71
CA ASP A 556 -11.21 -2.54 2.55
C ASP A 556 -11.33 -2.05 1.10
N GLY A 557 -10.72 -2.75 0.13
CA GLY A 557 -10.71 -2.40 -1.29
C GLY A 557 -9.85 -1.19 -1.64
N GLY A 558 -8.88 -0.83 -0.79
CA GLY A 558 -8.00 0.32 -0.99
C GLY A 558 -7.19 0.24 -2.27
N ASP A 559 -6.68 -0.93 -2.61
CA ASP A 559 -5.99 -1.17 -3.88
C ASP A 559 -6.92 -0.98 -5.09
N MET A 560 -8.11 -1.54 -5.02
CA MET A 560 -9.07 -1.52 -6.11
C MET A 560 -9.60 -0.12 -6.39
N ARG A 561 -9.81 0.70 -5.35
CA ARG A 561 -10.17 2.11 -5.50
C ARG A 561 -9.11 2.90 -6.28
N VAL A 562 -7.83 2.61 -6.10
CA VAL A 562 -6.76 3.27 -6.87
C VAL A 562 -6.91 2.93 -8.35
N PHE A 563 -6.98 1.65 -8.70
CA PHE A 563 -7.13 1.22 -10.09
C PHE A 563 -8.41 1.76 -10.74
N ASP A 564 -9.55 1.66 -10.05
CA ASP A 564 -10.84 2.14 -10.54
C ASP A 564 -10.81 3.65 -10.79
N SER A 565 -10.16 4.43 -9.91
CA SER A 565 -10.06 5.89 -10.08
C SER A 565 -9.28 6.27 -11.33
N TYR A 566 -8.18 5.56 -11.61
CA TYR A 566 -7.39 5.74 -12.83
C TYR A 566 -8.16 5.32 -14.08
N ALA A 567 -8.87 4.19 -14.04
CA ALA A 567 -9.70 3.72 -15.14
C ALA A 567 -10.86 4.67 -15.43
N ALA A 568 -11.55 5.15 -14.39
CA ALA A 568 -12.63 6.13 -14.50
C ALA A 568 -12.14 7.45 -15.10
N TRP A 569 -11.00 7.97 -14.65
CA TRP A 569 -10.39 9.16 -15.23
C TRP A 569 -10.08 8.98 -16.72
N LEU A 570 -9.44 7.87 -17.11
CA LEU A 570 -9.16 7.58 -18.52
C LEU A 570 -10.44 7.43 -19.36
N GLY A 571 -11.49 6.84 -18.79
CA GLY A 571 -12.79 6.71 -19.43
C GLY A 571 -13.46 8.06 -19.70
N GLU A 572 -13.41 8.98 -18.73
CA GLU A 572 -13.94 10.35 -18.91
C GLU A 572 -13.11 11.14 -19.94
N GLU A 573 -11.78 11.03 -19.88
CA GLU A 573 -10.89 11.63 -20.86
C GLU A 573 -11.20 11.12 -22.27
N LEU A 574 -11.46 9.81 -22.44
CA LEU A 574 -11.77 9.19 -23.72
C LEU A 574 -13.06 9.75 -24.35
N LYS A 575 -14.10 10.00 -23.54
CA LYS A 575 -15.38 10.60 -23.97
C LYS A 575 -15.18 12.02 -24.52
N GLY A 576 -14.25 12.78 -23.95
CA GLY A 576 -13.98 14.18 -24.31
C GLY A 576 -13.11 14.39 -25.56
N ARG A 577 -12.50 13.34 -26.14
CA ARG A 577 -11.56 13.49 -27.28
C ARG A 577 -12.22 13.39 -28.64
N LYS A 578 -11.71 14.19 -29.58
CA LYS A 578 -12.24 14.29 -30.95
C LYS A 578 -11.43 13.49 -31.98
N THR A 579 -10.12 13.30 -31.79
CA THR A 579 -9.27 12.65 -32.79
C THR A 579 -9.18 11.13 -32.60
N PRO A 580 -9.18 10.31 -33.68
CA PRO A 580 -9.01 8.86 -33.57
C PRO A 580 -7.67 8.46 -32.90
N ALA A 581 -6.59 9.19 -33.16
CA ALA A 581 -5.27 8.89 -32.62
C ALA A 581 -5.19 9.09 -31.09
N GLU A 582 -5.79 10.15 -30.55
CA GLU A 582 -5.87 10.34 -29.09
C GLU A 582 -6.77 9.29 -28.44
N LYS A 583 -7.88 8.92 -29.10
CA LYS A 583 -8.78 7.86 -28.60
C LYS A 583 -8.07 6.51 -28.50
N GLU A 584 -7.28 6.14 -29.51
CA GLU A 584 -6.51 4.89 -29.50
C GLU A 584 -5.44 4.90 -28.40
N GLU A 585 -4.72 6.03 -28.23
CA GLU A 585 -3.70 6.15 -27.19
C GLU A 585 -4.29 6.06 -25.77
N LEU A 586 -5.41 6.75 -25.51
CA LEU A 586 -6.13 6.67 -24.23
C LEU A 586 -6.72 5.27 -23.99
N SER A 587 -7.29 4.63 -25.01
CA SER A 587 -7.82 3.26 -24.91
C SER A 587 -6.72 2.25 -24.61
N GLY A 588 -5.54 2.42 -25.21
CA GLY A 588 -4.36 1.60 -24.91
C GLY A 588 -3.85 1.80 -23.48
N MET A 589 -3.93 3.02 -22.94
CA MET A 589 -3.61 3.28 -21.52
C MET A 589 -4.65 2.65 -20.58
N LEU A 590 -5.94 2.74 -20.91
CA LEU A 590 -7.01 2.12 -20.12
C LEU A 590 -6.82 0.60 -20.03
N ARG A 591 -6.62 -0.06 -21.19
CA ARG A 591 -6.32 -1.50 -21.23
C ARG A 591 -5.09 -1.84 -20.38
N LYS A 592 -4.06 -0.99 -20.41
CA LYS A 592 -2.85 -1.21 -19.60
C LYS A 592 -3.12 -1.13 -18.10
N VAL A 593 -4.00 -0.23 -17.65
CA VAL A 593 -4.44 -0.15 -16.25
C VAL A 593 -5.21 -1.40 -15.84
N GLU A 594 -6.10 -1.90 -16.70
CA GLU A 594 -6.86 -3.13 -16.47
C GLU A 594 -5.96 -4.38 -16.41
N ASP A 595 -4.96 -4.48 -17.29
CA ASP A 595 -3.96 -5.55 -17.26
C ASP A 595 -3.16 -5.54 -15.95
N MET A 596 -2.70 -4.35 -15.53
CA MET A 596 -1.97 -4.18 -14.27
C MET A 596 -2.85 -4.53 -13.07
N ARG A 597 -4.13 -4.14 -13.08
CA ARG A 597 -5.10 -4.49 -12.04
C ARG A 597 -5.24 -6.00 -11.91
N THR A 598 -5.48 -6.69 -13.03
CA THR A 598 -5.66 -8.14 -13.06
C THR A 598 -4.43 -8.86 -12.50
N ALA A 599 -3.24 -8.48 -12.96
CA ALA A 599 -1.99 -9.08 -12.51
C ALA A 599 -1.69 -8.77 -11.03
N PHE A 600 -2.06 -7.58 -10.55
CA PHE A 600 -1.98 -7.20 -9.15
C PHE A 600 -2.90 -8.05 -8.28
N ILE A 601 -4.17 -8.22 -8.64
CA ILE A 601 -5.11 -9.06 -7.89
C ILE A 601 -4.57 -10.50 -7.78
N ALA A 602 -4.16 -11.09 -8.90
CA ALA A 602 -3.65 -12.45 -8.93
C ALA A 602 -2.43 -12.65 -8.01
N ARG A 603 -1.52 -11.67 -7.96
CA ARG A 603 -0.35 -11.71 -7.08
C ARG A 603 -0.71 -11.55 -5.61
N ARG A 604 -1.59 -10.60 -5.30
CA ARG A 604 -2.08 -10.32 -3.95
C ARG A 604 -2.73 -11.57 -3.37
N ASP A 605 -3.63 -12.20 -4.12
CA ASP A 605 -4.38 -13.36 -3.66
C ASP A 605 -3.47 -14.58 -3.52
N TYR A 606 -2.51 -14.78 -4.43
CA TYR A 606 -1.44 -15.77 -4.24
C TYR A 606 -0.67 -15.56 -2.92
N ILE A 607 -0.21 -14.33 -2.65
CA ILE A 607 0.55 -14.02 -1.42
C ILE A 607 -0.32 -14.27 -0.17
N LEU A 608 -1.55 -13.78 -0.18
CA LEU A 608 -2.42 -13.82 1.00
C LEU A 608 -3.01 -15.21 1.26
N ASP A 609 -3.45 -15.91 0.22
CA ASP A 609 -4.25 -17.12 0.38
C ASP A 609 -3.38 -18.38 0.32
N GLU A 610 -2.34 -18.40 -0.50
CA GLU A 610 -1.51 -19.58 -0.70
C GLU A 610 -0.20 -19.54 0.09
N VAL A 611 0.48 -18.39 0.14
CA VAL A 611 1.78 -18.29 0.83
C VAL A 611 1.61 -18.07 2.33
N PHE A 612 0.78 -17.09 2.71
CA PHE A 612 0.62 -16.69 4.11
C PHE A 612 -0.74 -17.04 4.72
N GLY A 613 -1.63 -17.68 3.97
CA GLY A 613 -3.02 -17.93 4.41
C GLY A 613 -3.13 -18.73 5.71
N GLU A 614 -2.24 -19.71 5.90
CA GLU A 614 -2.13 -20.47 7.17
C GLU A 614 -1.70 -19.55 8.32
N ARG A 615 -0.60 -18.80 8.13
CA ARG A 615 0.07 -18.01 9.17
C ARG A 615 -0.69 -16.76 9.58
N LEU A 616 -1.37 -16.11 8.63
CA LEU A 616 -2.12 -14.88 8.86
C LEU A 616 -3.24 -15.10 9.90
N ARG A 617 -3.85 -16.29 9.94
CA ARG A 617 -4.89 -16.64 10.92
C ARG A 617 -4.36 -16.61 12.36
N PHE A 618 -3.14 -17.09 12.57
CA PHE A 618 -2.51 -17.12 13.90
C PHE A 618 -1.94 -15.77 14.30
N MET A 619 -1.56 -14.92 13.33
CA MET A 619 -1.12 -13.56 13.62
C MET A 619 -2.20 -12.76 14.37
N ASP A 620 -3.47 -12.88 13.99
CA ASP A 620 -4.56 -12.18 14.66
C ASP A 620 -5.08 -12.93 15.90
N ALA A 621 -5.10 -14.27 15.86
CA ALA A 621 -5.67 -15.08 16.94
C ALA A 621 -4.72 -15.31 18.14
N ASN A 622 -3.44 -15.57 17.89
CA ASN A 622 -2.44 -15.88 18.92
C ASN A 622 -1.00 -15.60 18.42
N PRO A 623 -0.54 -14.33 18.38
CA PRO A 623 0.77 -13.96 17.82
C PRO A 623 1.99 -14.72 18.39
N PRO A 624 2.09 -14.99 19.71
CA PRO A 624 3.21 -15.76 20.26
C PRO A 624 3.39 -17.15 19.65
N VAL A 625 2.29 -17.79 19.23
CA VAL A 625 2.35 -19.11 18.59
C VAL A 625 3.01 -19.02 17.20
N LEU A 626 2.79 -17.92 16.49
CA LEU A 626 3.44 -17.66 15.21
C LEU A 626 4.94 -17.36 15.38
N GLU A 627 5.33 -16.68 16.46
CA GLU A 627 6.75 -16.52 16.83
C GLU A 627 7.41 -17.87 17.14
N ALA A 628 6.72 -18.75 17.86
CA ALA A 628 7.21 -20.10 18.12
C ALA A 628 7.38 -20.91 16.83
N LEU A 629 6.53 -20.71 15.82
CA LEU A 629 6.70 -21.31 14.49
C LEU A 629 8.01 -20.83 13.82
N ASP A 630 8.27 -19.52 13.79
CA ASP A 630 9.54 -18.98 13.26
C ASP A 630 10.75 -19.51 14.04
N ALA A 631 10.64 -19.59 15.37
CA ALA A 631 11.67 -20.15 16.23
C ALA A 631 11.93 -21.64 15.94
N LEU A 632 10.88 -22.45 15.70
CA LEU A 632 11.02 -23.86 15.28
C LEU A 632 11.76 -23.98 13.95
N GLU A 633 11.42 -23.13 12.97
CA GLU A 633 12.08 -23.12 11.66
C GLU A 633 13.56 -22.77 11.80
N LYS A 634 13.90 -21.75 12.57
CA LYS A 634 15.28 -21.34 12.83
C LYS A 634 16.04 -22.39 13.66
N LEU A 635 15.40 -23.04 14.62
CA LEU A 635 15.99 -24.14 15.41
C LEU A 635 16.32 -25.36 14.54
N THR A 636 15.53 -25.62 13.52
CA THR A 636 15.67 -26.84 12.70
C THR A 636 16.32 -26.61 11.34
N SER A 637 16.66 -25.35 11.02
CA SER A 637 17.36 -24.96 9.81
C SER A 637 18.80 -24.50 10.08
N PRO A 638 19.65 -24.39 9.04
CA PRO A 638 20.88 -23.61 9.09
C PRO A 638 20.56 -22.13 9.31
N THR A 639 21.26 -21.48 10.24
CA THR A 639 21.05 -20.07 10.58
C THR A 639 22.37 -19.34 10.74
N ARG A 640 22.32 -18.00 10.73
CA ARG A 640 23.45 -17.11 10.95
C ARG A 640 23.05 -15.90 11.80
N MET A 641 24.02 -15.35 12.51
CA MET A 641 23.93 -14.10 13.28
C MET A 641 24.81 -12.98 12.72
N THR A 642 25.44 -13.19 11.57
CA THR A 642 26.24 -12.19 10.87
C THR A 642 25.81 -12.07 9.41
N SER A 643 26.16 -10.95 8.75
CA SER A 643 26.00 -10.79 7.31
C SER A 643 26.70 -11.91 6.53
N PRO A 644 26.32 -12.20 5.26
CA PRO A 644 27.01 -13.21 4.44
C PRO A 644 28.55 -13.19 4.49
N SER A 645 29.17 -12.01 4.54
CA SER A 645 30.62 -11.79 4.63
C SER A 645 31.18 -11.86 6.06
N GLY A 646 30.33 -11.91 7.08
CA GLY A 646 30.71 -11.83 8.49
C GLY A 646 31.02 -10.42 9.00
N GLU A 647 30.89 -9.38 8.17
CA GLU A 647 31.28 -7.99 8.51
C GLU A 647 30.35 -7.32 9.53
N VAL A 648 29.06 -7.69 9.55
CA VAL A 648 28.04 -7.01 10.37
C VAL A 648 27.34 -8.03 11.26
N GLN A 649 27.31 -7.75 12.57
CA GLN A 649 26.46 -8.49 13.52
C GLN A 649 24.99 -8.15 13.28
N LEU A 650 24.17 -9.18 13.12
CA LEU A 650 22.72 -9.05 12.94
C LEU A 650 22.02 -8.94 14.29
N ARG A 651 20.88 -8.25 14.29
CA ARG A 651 20.00 -8.15 15.47
C ARG A 651 19.04 -9.34 15.54
N HIS A 652 18.65 -9.88 14.39
CA HIS A 652 17.76 -11.02 14.29
C HIS A 652 18.45 -12.19 13.58
N MET A 653 18.18 -13.40 14.06
CA MET A 653 18.74 -14.61 13.47
C MET A 653 18.12 -14.82 12.09
N GLN A 654 18.97 -15.08 11.09
CA GLN A 654 18.54 -15.30 9.70
C GLN A 654 18.76 -16.76 9.28
N LEU A 655 17.90 -17.27 8.40
CA LEU A 655 18.11 -18.55 7.72
C LEU A 655 19.30 -18.45 6.75
N ALA A 656 20.16 -19.46 6.73
CA ALA A 656 21.44 -19.47 6.01
C ALA A 656 21.59 -20.67 5.06
N GLY A 657 20.50 -21.14 4.46
CA GLY A 657 20.53 -22.29 3.55
C GLY A 657 19.15 -22.89 3.30
N LYS A 658 19.11 -24.21 3.12
CA LYS A 658 17.84 -24.93 2.90
C LYS A 658 17.01 -24.90 4.19
N ARG A 659 15.86 -24.21 4.12
CA ARG A 659 14.87 -24.11 5.20
C ARG A 659 14.20 -25.45 5.46
N GLN A 660 14.01 -25.75 6.74
CA GLN A 660 13.07 -26.74 7.23
C GLN A 660 11.73 -26.03 7.49
N GLU A 661 10.77 -26.17 6.58
CA GLU A 661 9.49 -25.47 6.68
C GLU A 661 8.54 -26.17 7.66
N TRP A 662 7.94 -25.41 8.56
CA TRP A 662 6.96 -25.92 9.51
C TRP A 662 5.57 -25.37 9.20
N HIS A 663 4.56 -26.18 9.50
CA HIS A 663 3.14 -25.87 9.40
C HIS A 663 2.49 -25.90 10.77
N ILE A 664 1.44 -25.10 10.95
CA ILE A 664 0.69 -25.00 12.19
C ILE A 664 -0.81 -25.20 12.00
N LYS A 665 -1.44 -25.92 12.96
CA LYS A 665 -2.89 -26.10 13.06
C LYS A 665 -3.36 -25.97 14.52
N ASP A 666 -4.55 -25.42 14.72
CA ASP A 666 -5.29 -25.50 15.98
C ASP A 666 -5.78 -26.95 16.19
N ASP A 667 -5.71 -27.47 17.41
CA ASP A 667 -6.19 -28.82 17.74
C ASP A 667 -7.68 -28.88 18.11
N GLY A 668 -8.38 -27.75 18.10
CA GLY A 668 -9.78 -27.60 18.49
C GLY A 668 -10.01 -27.51 20.01
N GLN A 669 -8.95 -27.63 20.81
CA GLN A 669 -8.95 -27.66 22.27
C GLN A 669 -8.02 -26.61 22.88
N ARG A 670 -7.81 -25.49 22.17
CA ARG A 670 -6.90 -24.39 22.55
C ARG A 670 -5.41 -24.79 22.58
N GLY A 671 -5.06 -25.97 22.05
CA GLY A 671 -3.70 -26.39 21.78
C GLY A 671 -3.36 -26.26 20.29
N TYR A 672 -2.12 -26.61 19.95
CA TYR A 672 -1.60 -26.48 18.60
C TYR A 672 -0.80 -27.70 18.18
N THR A 673 -0.88 -28.04 16.90
CA THR A 673 -0.02 -29.04 16.26
C THR A 673 0.91 -28.35 15.29
N PHE A 674 2.21 -28.53 15.48
CA PHE A 674 3.25 -28.14 14.54
C PHE A 674 3.71 -29.36 13.75
N SER A 675 3.87 -29.24 12.44
CA SER A 675 4.26 -30.37 11.59
C SER A 675 5.28 -29.98 10.54
N THR A 676 6.17 -30.92 10.17
CA THR A 676 7.17 -30.72 9.12
C THR A 676 7.56 -32.02 8.46
N ASN A 677 8.03 -31.94 7.21
CA ASN A 677 8.63 -33.06 6.50
C ASN A 677 10.06 -33.27 7.02
N GLY A 678 10.26 -34.23 7.93
CA GLY A 678 11.47 -34.34 8.75
C GLY A 678 12.09 -35.74 8.82
N GLY A 679 13.42 -35.76 8.90
CA GLY A 679 14.22 -36.95 9.23
C GLY A 679 14.53 -37.04 10.73
N SER A 680 15.15 -38.15 11.15
CA SER A 680 15.53 -38.40 12.55
C SER A 680 16.44 -37.32 13.16
N GLY A 681 17.21 -36.60 12.34
CA GLY A 681 18.06 -35.49 12.80
C GLY A 681 17.28 -34.26 13.29
N VAL A 682 16.17 -33.92 12.62
CA VAL A 682 15.29 -32.80 13.03
C VAL A 682 14.62 -33.15 14.36
N GLU A 683 14.08 -34.37 14.47
CA GLU A 683 13.46 -34.87 15.69
C GLU A 683 14.44 -34.87 16.87
N LYS A 684 15.65 -35.42 16.69
CA LYS A 684 16.67 -35.46 17.75
C LYS A 684 17.06 -34.06 18.24
N SER A 685 17.21 -33.11 17.31
CA SER A 685 17.58 -31.73 17.63
C SER A 685 16.47 -31.02 18.43
N LEU A 686 15.22 -31.18 17.98
CA LEU A 686 14.06 -30.61 18.67
C LEU A 686 13.85 -31.22 20.06
N ARG A 687 13.95 -32.54 20.16
CA ARG A 687 13.82 -33.28 21.43
C ARG A 687 14.85 -32.81 22.45
N SER A 688 16.13 -32.78 22.07
CA SER A 688 17.22 -32.32 22.93
C SER A 688 17.00 -30.87 23.40
N PHE A 689 16.56 -29.99 22.51
CA PHE A 689 16.27 -28.60 22.84
C PHE A 689 15.14 -28.48 23.88
N LEU A 690 14.01 -29.17 23.67
CA LEU A 690 12.85 -29.09 24.55
C LEU A 690 13.08 -29.76 25.91
N GLU A 691 13.74 -30.93 25.94
CA GLU A 691 14.06 -31.65 27.19
C GLU A 691 14.89 -30.78 28.15
N SER A 692 15.76 -29.93 27.62
CA SER A 692 16.58 -29.01 28.43
C SER A 692 15.83 -27.79 28.99
N ARG A 693 14.61 -27.50 28.50
CA ARG A 693 13.92 -26.23 28.76
C ARG A 693 12.52 -26.38 29.35
N MET A 694 11.87 -27.53 29.18
CA MET A 694 10.52 -27.73 29.71
C MET A 694 10.25 -29.18 30.09
N ALA A 695 9.51 -29.36 31.19
CA ALA A 695 8.96 -30.63 31.63
C ALA A 695 7.51 -30.43 32.16
N PRO A 696 6.53 -31.26 31.74
CA PRO A 696 6.65 -32.33 30.74
C PRO A 696 6.83 -31.80 29.31
N MET A 697 7.54 -32.56 28.48
CA MET A 697 7.74 -32.23 27.06
C MET A 697 6.45 -32.47 26.26
N PRO A 698 6.15 -31.65 25.23
CA PRO A 698 5.03 -31.91 24.33
C PRO A 698 5.19 -33.21 23.55
N ALA A 699 4.06 -33.81 23.18
CA ALA A 699 4.03 -35.09 22.49
C ALA A 699 4.61 -34.93 21.07
N MET A 700 5.59 -35.77 20.73
CA MET A 700 6.15 -35.85 19.38
C MET A 700 5.83 -37.19 18.74
N GLY A 701 5.33 -37.16 17.52
CA GLY A 701 5.01 -38.35 16.73
C GLY A 701 5.55 -38.23 15.31
N ARG A 702 5.82 -39.37 14.68
CA ARG A 702 6.23 -39.43 13.28
C ARG A 702 5.34 -40.40 12.53
N GLU A 703 4.66 -39.91 11.50
CA GLU A 703 3.83 -40.73 10.62
C GLU A 703 4.15 -40.40 9.16
N LYS A 704 4.41 -41.43 8.33
CA LYS A 704 4.63 -41.31 6.87
C LYS A 704 5.65 -40.22 6.48
N GLY A 705 6.72 -40.05 7.28
CA GLY A 705 7.77 -39.07 7.02
C GLY A 705 7.48 -37.64 7.52
N VAL A 706 6.30 -37.40 8.09
CA VAL A 706 5.92 -36.15 8.74
C VAL A 706 6.20 -36.26 10.23
N LEU A 707 7.01 -35.34 10.76
CA LEU A 707 7.19 -35.15 12.20
C LEU A 707 6.10 -34.18 12.68
N SER A 708 5.43 -34.53 13.77
CA SER A 708 4.40 -33.70 14.41
C SER A 708 4.73 -33.49 15.88
N LEU A 709 4.57 -32.25 16.35
CA LEU A 709 4.69 -31.82 17.73
C LEU A 709 3.32 -31.29 18.18
N HIS A 710 2.66 -32.00 19.09
CA HIS A 710 1.38 -31.60 19.68
C HIS A 710 1.63 -30.90 21.02
N VAL A 711 1.24 -29.63 21.08
CA VAL A 711 1.35 -28.78 22.26
C VAL A 711 -0.06 -28.53 22.82
N PRO A 712 -0.49 -29.29 23.83
CA PRO A 712 -1.81 -29.12 24.43
C PRO A 712 -1.89 -27.77 25.19
N ALA A 713 -3.11 -27.28 25.39
CA ALA A 713 -3.36 -26.01 26.08
C ALA A 713 -2.66 -25.91 27.45
N SER A 714 -2.54 -27.02 28.19
CA SER A 714 -1.88 -27.08 29.50
C SER A 714 -0.36 -26.85 29.45
N GLN A 715 0.28 -27.06 28.29
CA GLN A 715 1.73 -26.90 28.10
C GLN A 715 2.09 -25.68 27.27
N LEU A 716 1.09 -25.01 26.67
CA LEU A 716 1.29 -23.94 25.71
C LEU A 716 2.15 -22.80 26.26
N THR A 717 1.85 -22.29 27.45
CA THR A 717 2.62 -21.19 28.04
C THR A 717 4.10 -21.54 28.22
N ALA A 718 4.39 -22.73 28.73
CA ALA A 718 5.77 -23.19 28.90
C ALA A 718 6.49 -23.37 27.56
N PHE A 719 5.78 -23.94 26.56
CA PHE A 719 6.30 -24.09 25.21
C PHE A 719 6.65 -22.74 24.57
N LEU A 720 5.75 -21.75 24.66
CA LEU A 720 5.98 -20.41 24.11
C LEU A 720 7.16 -19.69 24.79
N HIS A 721 7.34 -19.88 26.09
CA HIS A 721 8.52 -19.36 26.81
C HIS A 721 9.82 -20.04 26.35
N ALA A 722 9.80 -21.34 26.06
CA ALA A 722 10.97 -22.07 25.58
C ALA A 722 11.32 -21.75 24.11
N MET A 723 10.31 -21.41 23.29
CA MET A 723 10.44 -21.19 21.84
C MET A 723 10.51 -19.71 21.46
N THR A 724 11.33 -18.93 22.15
CA THR A 724 11.60 -17.53 21.77
C THR A 724 12.82 -17.42 20.86
N GLU A 725 12.91 -16.35 20.07
CA GLU A 725 14.12 -16.07 19.25
C GLU A 725 15.39 -16.03 20.12
N LYS A 726 15.30 -15.45 21.32
CA LYS A 726 16.43 -15.41 22.27
C LYS A 726 16.91 -16.81 22.67
N GLU A 727 15.98 -17.68 23.06
CA GLU A 727 16.31 -19.05 23.51
C GLU A 727 16.91 -19.89 22.38
N VAL A 728 16.35 -19.78 21.17
CA VAL A 728 16.87 -20.51 20.00
C VAL A 728 18.24 -19.94 19.58
N THR A 729 18.42 -18.62 19.59
CA THR A 729 19.71 -18.00 19.30
C THR A 729 20.77 -18.43 20.30
N ALA A 730 20.48 -18.44 21.60
CA ALA A 730 21.41 -18.91 22.63
C ALA A 730 21.82 -20.38 22.43
N ALA A 731 20.89 -21.23 21.94
CA ALA A 731 21.20 -22.63 21.65
C ALA A 731 22.02 -22.83 20.35
N LYS A 732 21.76 -22.02 19.32
CA LYS A 732 22.38 -22.16 17.98
C LYS A 732 23.69 -21.40 17.84
N HIS A 733 23.78 -20.25 18.48
CA HIS A 733 24.85 -19.27 18.38
C HIS A 733 25.21 -18.77 19.79
N PRO A 734 25.80 -19.62 20.66
CA PRO A 734 26.05 -19.28 22.07
C PRO A 734 27.04 -18.11 22.28
N ALA A 735 27.75 -17.70 21.23
CA ALA A 735 28.69 -16.58 21.24
C ALA A 735 28.12 -15.28 20.66
N ALA A 736 26.84 -15.27 20.26
CA ALA A 736 26.17 -14.13 19.63
C ALA A 736 25.54 -13.15 20.62
#